data_AF-A0A931SKK5-F1
#
_entry.id   AF-A0A931SKK5-F1
#
_cell.length_a   1.000
_cell.length_b   1.000
_cell.length_c   1.000
_cell.angle_alpha   90.00
_cell.angle_beta   90.00
_cell.angle_gamma   90.00
#
_symmetry.space_group_name_H-M   'P 1'
#
loop_
_entity.id
_entity.type
_entity.pdbx_description
1 polymer ?
#
loop_
_entity_poly.entity_id
_entity_poly.type
_entity_poly.pdbx_seq_one_letter_code
_entity_poly.pdbx_strand_id
1 'polypeptide(L)'
;MAQPSGAEVDQARQRYEANLTGGVLLGTISVPAGFDGCAAGLIGQARLEAFRSGREAVGGKDNDMAAVCLLRLGISPALLSAQWASTAEVEQARQRYPAGVADWVLTGRIPAPAGFDGCAAGFFGQARLDAFRSGRETPGGGDKDKANVCLLRLGISPAPLSVQVKLVDSTYKVASGNTSGFFKTGQNADTLLSGFDFNNAGGPLMFNHPSGIASDGTRLFLSDTFNNRVLVWNTLPTGNVPPDLVLGQKDFITNNPGIGRDQMNWPVSVSSDGKRLVVADSYNYRVLIWNSIPTKNGQPADLVIGGLANYEGGIEPSKSRLIWPWGVWTNGEKLAVSSSRSVLIWNTFPTKDNQPADLLLKGGGKLGTPRQVTSDGRSLIVGDHNAVVEGQPPTGSFFWKTFPTADDQPFDFYLTYNTGWFRGAFTSDGKLVTMDSTLRIWNSLTQDANDAPDLTLTRLPCWGPGDYEGVAAAGNRLYVSCGNGNMVVGYNSIPTRADQAPDFAIGSPDLATNTLETNFIMQNGVVASNGKSLFVSSGFDGKLYVWKNLPDQSGAHPDIVYDVAGGTEDIALWKDNLALAGERTVYIWKQLPVAGGLPDLMFVGAVGSVRFGHLVGVAMDDKYFYLADSGTNKVYVWKGIPSQNSEPAFVLDVEEPGKLSSDGAYLTVPQPFKHKALIYQVDTLSAVAKPVSIGGAGIYNGVGAAGAAGGHFFLLDGNNRVHIWRNIQDALRSSYPSALPSTEATCGWERSSSPHAFSVSVRRPRFVSNLACAGIASFVLL
;
A
#
# COMPACT_ATOMS: atom_id res chain seq x y z
N MET A 1 30.33 -1.26 44.52
CA MET A 1 29.19 -0.38 44.18
C MET A 1 27.90 -1.03 44.68
N ALA A 2 26.84 -0.29 45.01
CA ALA A 2 25.57 -0.89 45.39
C ALA A 2 24.89 -1.56 44.16
N GLN A 3 24.40 -2.79 44.35
CA GLN A 3 23.67 -3.52 43.31
C GLN A 3 22.36 -2.79 42.96
N PRO A 4 22.00 -2.67 41.67
CA PRO A 4 20.79 -1.95 41.27
C PRO A 4 19.53 -2.72 41.64
N SER A 5 18.45 -1.98 41.87
CA SER A 5 17.12 -2.56 42.03
C SER A 5 16.53 -2.98 40.68
N GLY A 6 15.55 -3.88 40.67
CA GLY A 6 14.87 -4.28 39.43
C GLY A 6 14.24 -3.10 38.67
N ALA A 7 13.61 -2.17 39.39
CA ALA A 7 13.01 -0.97 38.80
C ALA A 7 14.05 -0.01 38.18
N GLU A 8 15.25 0.07 38.77
CA GLU A 8 16.35 0.88 38.23
C GLU A 8 16.90 0.27 36.92
N VAL A 9 16.99 -1.06 36.85
CA VAL A 9 17.39 -1.77 35.62
C VAL A 9 16.36 -1.54 34.51
N ASP A 10 15.07 -1.64 34.82
CA ASP A 10 14.02 -1.45 33.82
C ASP A 10 13.97 0.00 33.31
N GLN A 11 14.13 0.99 34.19
CA GLN A 11 14.26 2.40 33.80
C GLN A 11 15.49 2.63 32.91
N ALA A 12 16.63 2.04 33.25
CA ALA A 12 17.85 2.17 32.47
C ALA A 12 17.71 1.51 31.09
N ARG A 13 17.09 0.33 31.01
CA ARG A 13 16.85 -0.40 29.76
C ARG A 13 15.89 0.34 28.82
N GLN A 14 14.89 1.05 29.35
CA GLN A 14 14.00 1.90 28.55
C GLN A 14 14.72 3.14 27.98
N ARG A 15 15.79 3.60 28.65
CA ARG A 15 16.50 4.84 28.28
C ARG A 15 17.73 4.60 27.40
N TYR A 16 18.42 3.48 27.56
CA TYR A 16 19.65 3.15 26.82
C TYR A 16 19.47 1.84 26.07
N GLU A 17 19.43 1.96 24.75
CA GLU A 17 19.40 0.81 23.85
C GLU A 17 20.65 -0.07 24.03
N ALA A 18 20.49 -1.39 23.85
CA ALA A 18 21.56 -2.38 24.04
C ALA A 18 22.79 -2.17 23.14
N ASN A 19 22.61 -1.50 22.01
CA ASN A 19 23.67 -1.09 21.08
C ASN A 19 24.62 -0.04 21.69
N LEU A 20 24.10 0.92 22.46
CA LEU A 20 24.85 1.97 23.11
C LEU A 20 25.61 1.38 24.28
N THR A 21 24.94 0.57 25.10
CA THR A 21 25.52 -0.09 26.27
C THR A 21 26.57 -1.12 25.87
N GLY A 22 26.34 -1.86 24.78
CA GLY A 22 27.33 -2.75 24.18
C GLY A 22 28.54 -2.00 23.65
N GLY A 23 28.32 -0.90 22.91
CA GLY A 23 29.41 -0.10 22.35
C GLY A 23 30.31 0.55 23.40
N VAL A 24 29.75 1.00 24.54
CA VAL A 24 30.56 1.55 25.65
C VAL A 24 31.33 0.46 26.40
N LEU A 25 30.79 -0.77 26.50
CA LEU A 25 31.49 -1.90 27.11
C LEU A 25 32.64 -2.40 26.24
N LEU A 26 32.42 -2.45 24.92
CA LEU A 26 33.43 -2.83 23.93
C LEU A 26 34.49 -1.74 23.72
N GLY A 27 34.27 -0.52 24.24
CA GLY A 27 35.17 0.61 24.05
C GLY A 27 35.11 1.22 22.64
N THR A 28 34.11 0.85 21.84
CA THR A 28 33.85 1.43 20.52
C THR A 28 33.09 2.75 20.59
N ILE A 29 32.48 3.05 21.75
CA ILE A 29 31.89 4.33 22.10
C ILE A 29 32.65 4.86 23.32
N SER A 30 33.24 6.06 23.19
CA SER A 30 33.94 6.68 24.31
C SER A 30 32.94 7.21 25.33
N VAL A 31 33.33 7.10 26.60
CA VAL A 31 32.49 7.48 27.73
C VAL A 31 33.22 8.48 28.61
N PRO A 32 32.51 9.45 29.22
CA PRO A 32 33.09 10.31 30.24
C PRO A 32 33.70 9.51 31.40
N ALA A 33 34.66 10.13 32.08
CA ALA A 33 35.36 9.53 33.22
C ALA A 33 34.36 9.04 34.29
N GLY A 34 34.57 7.81 34.79
CA GLY A 34 33.74 7.18 35.82
C GLY A 34 32.87 6.01 35.34
N PHE A 35 32.60 5.90 34.03
CA PHE A 35 31.86 4.75 33.49
C PHE A 35 32.59 3.43 33.73
N ASP A 36 33.88 3.36 33.41
CA ASP A 36 34.67 2.13 33.56
C ASP A 36 34.72 1.65 35.02
N GLY A 37 34.85 2.59 35.96
CA GLY A 37 34.79 2.29 37.39
C GLY A 37 33.41 1.78 37.82
N CYS A 38 32.34 2.30 37.22
CA CYS A 38 30.99 1.80 37.45
C CYS A 38 30.78 0.40 36.87
N ALA A 39 31.12 0.21 35.59
CA ALA A 39 30.98 -1.07 34.90
C ALA A 39 31.82 -2.15 35.59
N ALA A 40 33.10 -1.89 35.86
CA ALA A 40 33.96 -2.80 36.61
C ALA A 40 33.39 -3.14 38.00
N GLY A 41 32.70 -2.20 38.65
CA GLY A 41 32.04 -2.40 39.94
C GLY A 41 30.76 -3.24 39.89
N LEU A 42 30.10 -3.38 38.72
CA LEU A 42 28.87 -4.15 38.54
C LEU A 42 29.09 -5.49 37.82
N ILE A 43 29.94 -5.53 36.78
CA ILE A 43 30.21 -6.72 35.97
C ILE A 43 31.60 -7.33 36.20
N GLY A 44 32.48 -6.64 36.92
CA GLY A 44 33.85 -7.08 37.22
C GLY A 44 34.89 -6.57 36.21
N GLN A 45 36.06 -6.16 36.72
CA GLN A 45 37.15 -5.59 35.94
C GLN A 45 37.67 -6.55 34.85
N ALA A 46 37.94 -7.81 35.20
CA ALA A 46 38.46 -8.80 34.25
C ALA A 46 37.51 -9.08 33.08
N ARG A 47 36.19 -8.99 33.34
CA ARG A 47 35.14 -9.19 32.35
C ARG A 47 35.01 -7.98 31.41
N LEU A 48 35.10 -6.77 31.96
CA LEU A 48 35.17 -5.54 31.16
C LEU A 48 36.41 -5.53 30.24
N GLU A 49 37.56 -5.98 30.74
CA GLU A 49 38.79 -6.14 29.93
C GLU A 49 38.67 -7.25 28.88
N ALA A 50 37.95 -8.34 29.17
CA ALA A 50 37.67 -9.40 28.19
C ALA A 50 36.81 -8.89 27.02
N PHE A 51 35.82 -8.04 27.27
CA PHE A 51 35.03 -7.39 26.22
C PHE A 51 35.89 -6.49 25.33
N ARG A 52 36.74 -5.65 25.94
CA ARG A 52 37.63 -4.72 25.20
C ARG A 52 38.71 -5.40 24.38
N SER A 53 39.13 -6.58 24.82
CA SER A 53 40.10 -7.41 24.09
C SER A 53 39.45 -8.38 23.11
N GLY A 54 38.12 -8.35 22.95
CA GLY A 54 37.38 -9.24 22.06
C GLY A 54 37.38 -10.71 22.47
N ARG A 55 37.75 -11.03 23.72
CA ARG A 55 37.81 -12.41 24.24
C ARG A 55 36.45 -12.95 24.68
N GLU A 56 35.51 -12.07 25.00
CA GLU A 56 34.14 -12.41 25.37
C GLU A 56 33.13 -11.48 24.69
N ALA A 57 31.93 -11.99 24.43
CA ALA A 57 30.83 -11.20 23.88
C ALA A 57 29.99 -10.56 24.99
N VAL A 58 29.44 -9.37 24.71
CA VAL A 58 28.56 -8.66 25.64
C VAL A 58 27.19 -9.32 25.69
N GLY A 59 26.74 -9.76 26.86
CA GLY A 59 25.42 -10.33 27.08
C GLY A 59 24.36 -9.31 27.51
N GLY A 60 23.08 -9.71 27.51
CA GLY A 60 21.97 -8.84 27.92
C GLY A 60 22.09 -8.31 29.35
N LYS A 61 22.54 -9.15 30.29
CA LYS A 61 22.80 -8.70 31.68
C LYS A 61 23.95 -7.70 31.77
N ASP A 62 24.96 -7.83 30.91
CA ASP A 62 26.08 -6.90 30.85
C ASP A 62 25.61 -5.54 30.31
N ASN A 63 24.77 -5.55 29.28
CA ASN A 63 24.10 -4.36 28.73
C ASN A 63 23.20 -3.66 29.76
N ASP A 64 22.47 -4.42 30.58
CA ASP A 64 21.64 -3.88 31.65
C ASP A 64 22.50 -3.15 32.69
N MET A 65 23.63 -3.73 33.11
CA MET A 65 24.53 -3.09 34.07
C MET A 65 25.20 -1.85 33.49
N ALA A 66 25.58 -1.87 32.21
CA ALA A 66 26.07 -0.70 31.51
C ALA A 66 25.00 0.39 31.39
N ALA A 67 23.73 0.04 31.11
CA ALA A 67 22.62 0.98 31.08
C ALA A 67 22.45 1.69 32.44
N VAL A 68 22.50 0.92 33.52
CA VAL A 68 22.44 1.44 34.90
C VAL A 68 23.59 2.41 35.15
N CYS A 69 24.80 2.08 34.72
CA CYS A 69 25.95 2.97 34.85
C CYS A 69 25.79 4.28 34.10
N LEU A 70 25.29 4.23 32.85
CA LEU A 70 25.02 5.44 32.07
C LEU A 70 23.93 6.31 32.71
N LEU A 71 22.87 5.67 33.23
CA LEU A 71 21.77 6.33 33.94
C LEU A 71 22.28 7.04 35.20
N ARG A 72 23.05 6.34 36.06
CA ARG A 72 23.62 6.88 37.29
C ARG A 72 24.58 8.04 37.05
N LEU A 73 25.32 8.00 35.95
CA LEU A 73 26.25 9.06 35.54
C LEU A 73 25.57 10.20 34.77
N GLY A 74 24.26 10.11 34.52
CA GLY A 74 23.50 11.14 33.81
C GLY A 74 23.93 11.33 32.35
N ILE A 75 24.56 10.32 31.74
CA ILE A 75 25.11 10.42 30.38
C ILE A 75 23.96 10.42 29.37
N SER A 76 23.89 11.42 28.49
CA SER A 76 22.83 11.46 27.48
C SER A 76 23.01 10.37 26.42
N PRO A 77 21.97 9.58 26.08
CA PRO A 77 22.02 8.65 24.95
C PRO A 77 22.45 9.31 23.64
N ALA A 78 22.01 10.55 23.39
CA ALA A 78 22.35 11.30 22.18
C ALA A 78 23.87 11.57 22.06
N LEU A 79 24.57 11.73 23.18
CA LEU A 79 26.04 11.92 23.21
C LEU A 79 26.77 10.64 22.77
N LEU A 80 26.24 9.47 23.14
CA LEU A 80 26.83 8.17 22.82
C LEU A 80 26.54 7.80 21.35
N SER A 81 25.32 8.06 20.89
CA SER A 81 24.92 7.87 19.50
C SER A 81 25.74 8.68 18.50
N ALA A 82 26.32 9.81 18.90
CA ALA A 82 27.14 10.65 18.03
C ALA A 82 28.58 10.11 17.80
N GLN A 83 28.98 9.04 18.49
CA GLN A 83 30.37 8.57 18.50
C GLN A 83 30.66 7.34 17.63
N TRP A 84 29.65 6.55 17.25
CA TRP A 84 29.86 5.35 16.41
C TRP A 84 30.03 5.68 14.92
N ALA A 85 29.41 6.77 14.48
CA ALA A 85 29.58 7.43 13.20
C ALA A 85 29.29 8.91 13.40
N SER A 86 30.03 9.77 12.71
CA SER A 86 29.70 11.21 12.74
C SER A 86 28.35 11.44 12.05
N THR A 87 27.62 12.49 12.44
CA THR A 87 26.37 12.88 11.76
C THR A 87 26.59 13.06 10.25
N ALA A 88 27.76 13.57 9.85
CA ALA A 88 28.14 13.73 8.45
C ALA A 88 28.31 12.39 7.72
N GLU A 89 28.86 11.37 8.38
CA GLU A 89 29.04 10.03 7.82
C GLU A 89 27.68 9.33 7.63
N VAL A 90 26.78 9.43 8.61
CA VAL A 90 25.42 8.89 8.48
C VAL A 90 24.67 9.56 7.33
N GLU A 91 24.76 10.88 7.23
CA GLU A 91 24.13 11.63 6.14
C GLU A 91 24.73 11.29 4.78
N GLN A 92 26.06 11.14 4.69
CA GLN A 92 26.73 10.65 3.50
C GLN A 92 26.23 9.26 3.09
N ALA A 93 26.04 8.35 4.06
CA ALA A 93 25.53 7.01 3.80
C ALA A 93 24.08 7.04 3.28
N ARG A 94 23.21 7.87 3.88
CA ARG A 94 21.82 8.09 3.42
C ARG A 94 21.74 8.71 2.03
N GLN A 95 22.70 9.56 1.67
CA GLN A 95 22.83 10.14 0.33
C GLN A 95 23.44 9.18 -0.69
N ARG A 96 24.00 8.04 -0.24
CA ARG A 96 24.64 7.06 -1.11
C ARG A 96 23.75 5.86 -1.41
N TYR A 97 22.98 5.38 -0.44
CA TYR A 97 22.16 4.18 -0.53
C TYR A 97 20.66 4.54 -0.50
N PRO A 98 19.87 4.16 -1.51
CA PRO A 98 18.42 4.34 -1.52
C PRO A 98 17.73 3.75 -0.29
N ALA A 99 16.55 4.29 0.02
CA ALA A 99 15.67 3.71 1.03
C ALA A 99 15.37 2.24 0.69
N GLY A 100 15.40 1.36 1.70
CA GLY A 100 15.20 -0.08 1.52
C GLY A 100 16.47 -0.90 1.33
N VAL A 101 17.59 -0.35 0.81
CA VAL A 101 18.83 -1.14 0.62
C VAL A 101 19.33 -1.72 1.94
N ALA A 102 19.46 -0.90 2.99
CA ALA A 102 19.85 -1.37 4.31
C ALA A 102 18.92 -2.47 4.85
N ASP A 103 17.62 -2.33 4.62
CA ASP A 103 16.60 -3.28 5.05
C ASP A 103 16.79 -4.63 4.32
N TRP A 104 16.95 -4.60 3.00
CA TRP A 104 17.16 -5.80 2.18
C TRP A 104 18.43 -6.54 2.58
N VAL A 105 19.51 -5.79 2.79
CA VAL A 105 20.80 -6.35 3.19
C VAL A 105 20.77 -6.84 4.63
N LEU A 106 19.99 -6.27 5.55
CA LEU A 106 19.88 -6.76 6.94
C LEU A 106 18.96 -7.98 7.07
N THR A 107 17.85 -8.01 6.32
CA THR A 107 16.82 -9.06 6.39
C THR A 107 17.19 -10.29 5.56
N GLY A 108 18.10 -10.16 4.59
CA GLY A 108 18.53 -11.28 3.75
C GLY A 108 17.71 -11.42 2.49
N ARG A 109 16.88 -10.43 2.19
CA ARG A 109 16.23 -10.30 0.88
C ARG A 109 17.26 -10.26 -0.25
N ILE A 110 18.41 -9.64 -0.01
CA ILE A 110 19.58 -9.75 -0.90
C ILE A 110 20.79 -10.27 -0.13
N PRO A 111 21.73 -10.96 -0.81
CA PRO A 111 22.96 -11.43 -0.18
C PRO A 111 23.77 -10.29 0.42
N ALA A 112 24.28 -10.50 1.64
CA ALA A 112 25.17 -9.56 2.28
C ALA A 112 26.51 -9.47 1.53
N PRO A 113 27.02 -8.26 1.22
CA PRO A 113 28.36 -8.11 0.68
C PRO A 113 29.43 -8.64 1.64
N ALA A 114 30.57 -9.05 1.10
CA ALA A 114 31.70 -9.51 1.91
C ALA A 114 32.08 -8.46 2.98
N GLY A 115 32.22 -8.90 4.23
CA GLY A 115 32.56 -8.04 5.38
C GLY A 115 31.37 -7.27 5.99
N PHE A 116 30.20 -7.23 5.33
CA PHE A 116 29.03 -6.53 5.87
C PHE A 116 28.56 -7.14 7.19
N ASP A 117 28.36 -8.46 7.23
CA ASP A 117 27.84 -9.12 8.44
C ASP A 117 28.78 -8.94 9.64
N GLY A 118 30.10 -8.93 9.43
CA GLY A 118 31.08 -8.62 10.48
C GLY A 118 30.94 -7.19 11.01
N CYS A 119 30.76 -6.21 10.11
CA CYS A 119 30.52 -4.83 10.50
C CYS A 119 29.17 -4.67 11.23
N ALA A 120 28.09 -5.25 10.70
CA ALA A 120 26.76 -5.19 11.28
C ALA A 120 26.70 -5.88 12.65
N ALA A 121 27.28 -7.08 12.77
CA ALA A 121 27.40 -7.78 14.06
C ALA A 121 28.24 -6.97 15.07
N GLY A 122 29.22 -6.19 14.61
CA GLY A 122 29.93 -5.22 15.46
C GLY A 122 29.04 -4.13 16.06
N PHE A 123 27.95 -3.74 15.37
CA PHE A 123 26.99 -2.73 15.85
C PHE A 123 25.83 -3.30 16.68
N PHE A 124 25.36 -4.51 16.35
CA PHE A 124 24.12 -5.07 16.94
C PHE A 124 24.33 -6.36 17.73
N GLY A 125 25.49 -7.01 17.60
CA GLY A 125 25.72 -8.40 18.00
C GLY A 125 25.16 -9.40 16.98
N GLN A 126 25.79 -10.58 16.89
CA GLN A 126 25.40 -11.62 15.92
C GLN A 126 23.96 -12.11 16.14
N ALA A 127 23.53 -12.31 17.38
CA ALA A 127 22.20 -12.82 17.68
C ALA A 127 21.06 -11.90 17.18
N ARG A 128 21.29 -10.59 17.16
CA ARG A 128 20.31 -9.61 16.68
C ARG A 128 20.31 -9.52 15.15
N LEU A 129 21.48 -9.62 14.53
CA LEU A 129 21.57 -9.79 13.08
C LEU A 129 20.81 -11.05 12.64
N ASP A 130 21.01 -12.18 13.33
CA ASP A 130 20.28 -13.43 13.07
C ASP A 130 18.76 -13.26 13.32
N ALA A 131 18.36 -12.42 14.27
CA ALA A 131 16.95 -12.08 14.50
C ALA A 131 16.34 -11.33 13.31
N PHE A 132 17.07 -10.39 12.68
CA PHE A 132 16.63 -9.73 11.44
C PHE A 132 16.50 -10.72 10.28
N ARG A 133 17.50 -11.61 10.09
CA ARG A 133 17.50 -12.63 9.02
C ARG A 133 16.37 -13.65 9.16
N SER A 134 15.98 -13.95 10.39
CA SER A 134 14.90 -14.89 10.71
C SER A 134 13.53 -14.22 10.82
N GLY A 135 13.42 -12.93 10.52
CA GLY A 135 12.18 -12.14 10.64
C GLY A 135 11.62 -12.14 12.06
N ARG A 136 12.45 -12.31 13.09
CA ARG A 136 12.06 -12.19 14.51
C ARG A 136 12.04 -10.74 14.97
N GLU A 137 12.86 -9.90 14.36
CA GLU A 137 12.89 -8.45 14.56
C GLU A 137 12.85 -7.75 13.20
N THR A 138 12.22 -6.58 13.15
CA THR A 138 12.26 -5.69 11.98
C THR A 138 13.30 -4.60 12.23
N PRO A 139 14.22 -4.35 11.28
CA PRO A 139 15.21 -3.28 11.44
C PRO A 139 14.56 -1.90 11.61
N GLY A 140 14.92 -1.18 12.67
CA GLY A 140 14.51 0.20 12.87
C GLY A 140 15.31 1.20 12.03
N GLY A 141 14.93 2.48 12.06
CA GLY A 141 15.65 3.55 11.34
C GLY A 141 17.14 3.64 11.72
N GLY A 142 17.45 3.58 13.01
CA GLY A 142 18.83 3.57 13.50
C GLY A 142 19.63 2.32 13.10
N ASP A 143 18.96 1.17 12.96
CA ASP A 143 19.61 -0.05 12.46
C ASP A 143 19.95 0.09 10.97
N LYS A 144 19.04 0.69 10.20
CA LYS A 144 19.24 0.97 8.78
C LYS A 144 20.38 1.97 8.55
N ASP A 145 20.51 2.98 9.40
CA ASP A 145 21.62 3.95 9.33
C ASP A 145 22.97 3.26 9.52
N LYS A 146 23.10 2.40 10.53
CA LYS A 146 24.34 1.64 10.78
C LYS A 146 24.67 0.69 9.66
N ALA A 147 23.68 0.01 9.09
CA ALA A 147 23.88 -0.83 7.91
C ALA A 147 24.38 0.00 6.71
N ASN A 148 23.78 1.16 6.45
CA ASN A 148 24.26 2.07 5.39
C ASN A 148 25.71 2.53 5.66
N VAL A 149 26.07 2.83 6.91
CA VAL A 149 27.45 3.17 7.29
C VAL A 149 28.40 1.98 7.07
N CYS A 150 28.00 0.75 7.38
CA CYS A 150 28.80 -0.43 7.06
C CYS A 150 29.06 -0.55 5.55
N LEU A 151 28.03 -0.41 4.73
CA LEU A 151 28.17 -0.43 3.27
C LEU A 151 29.12 0.67 2.78
N LEU A 152 28.97 1.88 3.33
CA LEU A 152 29.81 3.04 3.00
C LEU A 152 31.28 2.79 3.34
N ARG A 153 31.58 2.34 4.58
CA ARG A 153 32.94 2.06 5.06
C ARG A 153 33.63 0.94 4.27
N LEU A 154 32.86 -0.05 3.83
CA LEU A 154 33.34 -1.15 3.00
C LEU A 154 33.51 -0.75 1.51
N GLY A 155 33.15 0.49 1.14
CA GLY A 155 33.26 0.98 -0.23
C GLY A 155 32.32 0.27 -1.21
N ILE A 156 31.21 -0.28 -0.73
CA ILE A 156 30.30 -1.08 -1.56
C ILE A 156 29.55 -0.18 -2.53
N SER A 157 29.60 -0.51 -3.82
CA SER A 157 28.80 0.18 -4.83
C SER A 157 27.31 -0.04 -4.56
N PRO A 158 26.46 1.00 -4.59
CA PRO A 158 25.04 0.87 -4.30
C PRO A 158 24.26 0.23 -5.44
N ALA A 159 24.60 0.46 -6.71
CA ALA A 159 23.76 0.02 -7.84
C ALA A 159 23.41 -1.49 -7.82
N PRO A 160 24.36 -2.42 -7.55
CA PRO A 160 24.06 -3.85 -7.44
C PRO A 160 23.23 -4.23 -6.20
N LEU A 161 23.12 -3.35 -5.20
CA LEU A 161 22.26 -3.56 -4.04
C LEU A 161 20.88 -2.93 -4.25
N SER A 162 20.85 -1.79 -4.92
CA SER A 162 19.66 -1.00 -5.18
C SER A 162 18.78 -1.59 -6.26
N VAL A 163 19.34 -2.36 -7.19
CA VAL A 163 18.61 -2.91 -8.32
C VAL A 163 18.91 -4.40 -8.46
N GLN A 164 17.91 -5.26 -8.27
CA GLN A 164 18.00 -6.69 -8.54
C GLN A 164 17.34 -7.02 -9.87
N VAL A 165 18.02 -7.76 -10.73
CA VAL A 165 17.53 -8.10 -12.07
C VAL A 165 17.14 -9.57 -12.12
N LYS A 166 15.90 -9.86 -12.51
CA LYS A 166 15.39 -11.20 -12.77
C LYS A 166 15.03 -11.33 -14.24
N LEU A 167 15.71 -12.25 -14.93
CA LEU A 167 15.29 -12.69 -16.26
C LEU A 167 14.12 -13.67 -16.11
N VAL A 168 13.09 -13.48 -16.92
CA VAL A 168 11.90 -14.33 -16.94
C VAL A 168 11.89 -15.07 -18.28
N ASP A 169 11.69 -16.38 -18.22
CA ASP A 169 11.46 -17.19 -19.41
C ASP A 169 10.01 -16.98 -19.85
N SER A 170 9.78 -16.02 -20.74
CA SER A 170 8.46 -15.65 -21.23
C SER A 170 8.33 -15.88 -22.73
N THR A 171 7.12 -16.28 -23.13
CA THR A 171 6.74 -16.39 -24.54
C THR A 171 5.35 -15.77 -24.71
N TYR A 172 5.18 -14.95 -25.74
CA TYR A 172 3.93 -14.25 -26.01
C TYR A 172 3.88 -13.81 -27.48
N LYS A 173 2.67 -13.62 -28.00
CA LYS A 173 2.43 -13.07 -29.32
C LYS A 173 2.94 -11.64 -29.39
N VAL A 174 3.74 -11.32 -30.41
CA VAL A 174 4.30 -9.98 -30.62
C VAL A 174 3.40 -9.18 -31.56
N ALA A 175 3.15 -7.92 -31.21
CA ALA A 175 2.38 -7.01 -32.03
C ALA A 175 3.11 -6.72 -33.34
N SER A 176 2.35 -6.61 -34.44
CA SER A 176 2.92 -6.39 -35.77
C SER A 176 3.41 -4.95 -36.01
N GLY A 177 3.11 -4.01 -35.11
CA GLY A 177 3.57 -2.61 -35.16
C GLY A 177 2.95 -1.74 -36.25
N ASN A 178 1.96 -2.25 -37.00
CA ASN A 178 1.30 -1.55 -38.10
C ASN A 178 -0.13 -1.09 -37.74
N THR A 179 -0.33 -0.62 -36.51
CA THR A 179 -1.61 -0.04 -36.08
C THR A 179 -1.77 1.33 -36.76
N SER A 180 -2.98 1.60 -37.26
CA SER A 180 -3.32 2.87 -37.89
C SER A 180 -4.73 3.30 -37.51
N GLY A 181 -5.00 4.60 -37.57
CA GLY A 181 -6.28 5.17 -37.20
C GLY A 181 -6.21 6.03 -35.94
N PHE A 182 -7.37 6.50 -35.51
CA PHE A 182 -7.51 7.30 -34.30
C PHE A 182 -8.51 6.63 -33.37
N PHE A 183 -8.38 6.87 -32.07
CA PHE A 183 -9.32 6.34 -31.08
C PHE A 183 -10.76 6.78 -31.38
N LYS A 184 -11.70 5.90 -31.04
CA LYS A 184 -13.13 6.22 -31.02
C LYS A 184 -13.68 6.13 -29.60
N THR A 185 -14.65 6.97 -29.29
CA THR A 185 -15.39 6.89 -28.02
C THR A 185 -15.93 5.47 -27.81
N GLY A 186 -15.65 4.88 -26.65
CA GLY A 186 -16.13 3.55 -26.30
C GLY A 186 -15.32 2.39 -26.91
N GLN A 187 -14.11 2.65 -27.43
CA GLN A 187 -13.21 1.61 -27.91
C GLN A 187 -12.85 0.64 -26.77
N ASN A 188 -12.94 -0.65 -27.05
CA ASN A 188 -12.44 -1.69 -26.15
C ASN A 188 -10.91 -1.73 -26.22
N ALA A 189 -10.28 -2.06 -25.10
CA ALA A 189 -8.87 -2.41 -25.09
C ALA A 189 -8.67 -3.76 -25.81
N ASP A 190 -7.52 -3.91 -26.46
CA ASP A 190 -7.19 -5.13 -27.20
C ASP A 190 -6.57 -6.21 -26.28
N THR A 191 -5.81 -5.80 -25.26
CA THR A 191 -5.09 -6.70 -24.34
C THR A 191 -5.07 -6.16 -22.90
N LEU A 192 -4.88 -7.06 -21.92
CA LEU A 192 -4.68 -6.74 -20.50
C LEU A 192 -3.39 -7.39 -19.99
N LEU A 193 -2.41 -6.59 -19.55
CA LEU A 193 -1.12 -7.11 -19.07
C LEU A 193 -1.07 -7.35 -17.55
N SER A 194 -1.81 -6.56 -16.76
CA SER A 194 -1.91 -6.74 -15.30
C SER A 194 -3.13 -7.58 -14.96
N GLY A 195 -3.05 -8.88 -15.25
CA GLY A 195 -4.13 -9.85 -15.07
C GLY A 195 -4.03 -11.01 -16.05
N PHE A 196 -4.98 -11.94 -15.96
CA PHE A 196 -5.02 -13.11 -16.85
C PHE A 196 -5.62 -12.77 -18.22
N ASP A 197 -6.83 -12.23 -18.20
CA ASP A 197 -7.54 -11.73 -19.38
C ASP A 197 -8.72 -10.84 -18.96
N PHE A 198 -9.40 -10.23 -19.91
CA PHE A 198 -10.70 -9.61 -19.67
C PHE A 198 -11.70 -10.65 -19.19
N ASN A 199 -12.44 -10.33 -18.13
CA ASN A 199 -13.44 -11.22 -17.54
C ASN A 199 -12.87 -12.59 -17.10
N ASN A 200 -11.64 -12.61 -16.60
CA ASN A 200 -10.97 -13.84 -16.19
C ASN A 200 -10.20 -13.66 -14.88
N ALA A 201 -10.65 -14.36 -13.83
CA ALA A 201 -10.05 -14.41 -12.51
C ALA A 201 -8.85 -15.37 -12.42
N GLY A 202 -8.62 -16.22 -13.42
CA GLY A 202 -7.58 -17.26 -13.41
C GLY A 202 -7.97 -18.55 -12.69
N GLY A 203 -9.09 -18.58 -11.97
CA GLY A 203 -9.61 -19.81 -11.34
C GLY A 203 -10.20 -19.62 -9.94
N PRO A 204 -10.64 -20.74 -9.31
CA PRO A 204 -11.28 -20.72 -7.99
C PRO A 204 -10.33 -20.40 -6.83
N LEU A 205 -9.02 -20.62 -7.00
CA LEU A 205 -7.97 -20.34 -6.01
C LEU A 205 -7.07 -19.16 -6.41
N MET A 206 -7.41 -18.45 -7.48
CA MET A 206 -6.69 -17.25 -7.89
C MET A 206 -7.41 -16.03 -7.33
N PHE A 207 -6.90 -15.51 -6.21
CA PHE A 207 -7.46 -14.33 -5.56
C PHE A 207 -6.92 -13.04 -6.16
N ASN A 208 -7.64 -11.95 -5.94
CA ASN A 208 -7.18 -10.59 -6.22
C ASN A 208 -7.62 -9.64 -5.09
N HIS A 209 -6.69 -9.44 -4.15
CA HIS A 209 -6.84 -8.77 -2.87
C HIS A 209 -8.07 -9.25 -2.09
N PRO A 210 -8.04 -10.51 -1.59
CA PRO A 210 -9.13 -11.03 -0.78
C PRO A 210 -9.28 -10.17 0.47
N SER A 211 -10.49 -9.72 0.80
CA SER A 211 -10.72 -8.83 1.94
C SER A 211 -11.54 -9.43 3.08
N GLY A 212 -12.83 -9.10 3.15
CA GLY A 212 -13.68 -9.52 4.24
C GLY A 212 -13.82 -11.03 4.27
N ILE A 213 -13.70 -11.58 5.46
CA ILE A 213 -13.78 -13.01 5.71
C ILE A 213 -14.69 -13.24 6.91
N ALA A 214 -15.58 -14.22 6.81
CA ALA A 214 -16.51 -14.58 7.87
C ALA A 214 -16.69 -16.09 7.97
N SER A 215 -17.10 -16.54 9.15
CA SER A 215 -17.49 -17.94 9.38
C SER A 215 -18.69 -18.00 10.31
N ASP A 216 -19.50 -19.04 10.14
CA ASP A 216 -20.56 -19.44 11.06
C ASP A 216 -20.16 -20.65 11.94
N GLY A 217 -18.87 -21.01 11.93
CA GLY A 217 -18.33 -22.20 12.60
C GLY A 217 -18.37 -23.49 11.78
N THR A 218 -19.10 -23.54 10.67
CA THR A 218 -19.14 -24.68 9.74
C THR A 218 -18.62 -24.33 8.35
N ARG A 219 -18.89 -23.11 7.90
CA ARG A 219 -18.57 -22.58 6.57
C ARG A 219 -17.59 -21.43 6.66
N LEU A 220 -16.92 -21.16 5.55
CA LEU A 220 -16.07 -19.99 5.36
C LEU A 220 -16.56 -19.19 4.17
N PHE A 221 -16.62 -17.88 4.33
CA PHE A 221 -17.01 -16.93 3.28
C PHE A 221 -15.88 -15.93 3.09
N LEU A 222 -15.50 -15.67 1.85
CA LEU A 222 -14.41 -14.75 1.51
C LEU A 222 -14.85 -13.81 0.38
N SER A 223 -14.73 -12.51 0.61
CA SER A 223 -14.81 -11.51 -0.45
C SER A 223 -13.51 -11.50 -1.24
N ASP A 224 -13.55 -11.95 -2.49
CA ASP A 224 -12.43 -11.87 -3.44
C ASP A 224 -12.61 -10.61 -4.29
N THR A 225 -12.16 -9.52 -3.72
CA THR A 225 -12.67 -8.16 -3.93
C THR A 225 -12.52 -7.66 -5.36
N PHE A 226 -11.32 -7.75 -5.95
CA PHE A 226 -11.10 -7.28 -7.32
C PHE A 226 -11.55 -8.30 -8.37
N ASN A 227 -11.88 -9.52 -7.95
CA ASN A 227 -12.56 -10.48 -8.81
C ASN A 227 -14.10 -10.34 -8.76
N ASN A 228 -14.63 -9.32 -8.07
CA ASN A 228 -16.06 -9.00 -8.00
C ASN A 228 -16.92 -10.21 -7.57
N ARG A 229 -16.43 -10.98 -6.60
CA ARG A 229 -17.09 -12.22 -6.17
C ARG A 229 -16.95 -12.50 -4.68
N VAL A 230 -17.84 -13.33 -4.16
CA VAL A 230 -17.71 -13.95 -2.83
C VAL A 230 -17.58 -15.46 -3.00
N LEU A 231 -16.54 -16.05 -2.41
CA LEU A 231 -16.25 -17.47 -2.42
C LEU A 231 -16.81 -18.13 -1.14
N VAL A 232 -17.39 -19.31 -1.30
CA VAL A 232 -18.04 -20.04 -0.20
C VAL A 232 -17.49 -21.46 -0.11
N TRP A 233 -16.98 -21.81 1.06
CA TRP A 233 -16.71 -23.19 1.44
C TRP A 233 -17.83 -23.69 2.36
N ASN A 234 -18.51 -24.75 1.94
CA ASN A 234 -19.57 -25.39 2.71
C ASN A 234 -19.03 -26.17 3.92
N THR A 235 -17.72 -26.42 3.95
CA THR A 235 -16.98 -26.99 5.08
C THR A 235 -15.70 -26.22 5.30
N LEU A 236 -15.34 -25.95 6.56
CA LEU A 236 -14.11 -25.24 6.91
C LEU A 236 -12.87 -25.86 6.23
N PRO A 237 -12.16 -25.11 5.37
CA PRO A 237 -10.99 -25.63 4.67
C PRO A 237 -9.85 -25.93 5.64
N THR A 238 -9.06 -26.96 5.34
CA THR A 238 -7.88 -27.42 6.12
C THR A 238 -6.56 -27.25 5.36
N GLY A 239 -6.61 -26.58 4.22
CA GLY A 239 -5.50 -26.40 3.29
C GLY A 239 -5.97 -25.64 2.05
N ASN A 240 -5.13 -25.63 1.02
CA ASN A 240 -5.41 -24.93 -0.24
C ASN A 240 -6.43 -25.69 -1.12
N VAL A 241 -7.69 -25.74 -0.67
CA VAL A 241 -8.79 -26.45 -1.34
C VAL A 241 -9.76 -25.46 -2.01
N PRO A 242 -10.24 -25.74 -3.24
CA PRO A 242 -11.19 -24.85 -3.93
C PRO A 242 -12.50 -24.65 -3.15
N PRO A 243 -13.13 -23.46 -3.25
CA PRO A 243 -14.48 -23.21 -2.76
C PRO A 243 -15.55 -24.04 -3.49
N ASP A 244 -16.67 -24.27 -2.83
CA ASP A 244 -17.82 -25.01 -3.37
C ASP A 244 -18.73 -24.13 -4.21
N LEU A 245 -18.90 -22.86 -3.83
CA LEU A 245 -19.76 -21.90 -4.52
C LEU A 245 -19.08 -20.55 -4.73
N VAL A 246 -19.56 -19.83 -5.74
CA VAL A 246 -19.21 -18.43 -6.03
C VAL A 246 -20.46 -17.59 -6.21
N LEU A 247 -20.51 -16.45 -5.54
CA LEU A 247 -21.57 -15.45 -5.64
C LEU A 247 -21.05 -14.20 -6.33
N GLY A 248 -21.96 -13.41 -6.92
CA GLY A 248 -21.59 -12.26 -7.75
C GLY A 248 -21.15 -12.62 -9.17
N GLN A 249 -20.94 -13.92 -9.45
CA GLN A 249 -20.46 -14.46 -10.73
C GLN A 249 -21.16 -15.78 -11.05
N LYS A 250 -21.21 -16.15 -12.34
CA LYS A 250 -21.81 -17.40 -12.81
C LYS A 250 -20.93 -18.64 -12.59
N ASP A 251 -19.61 -18.44 -12.54
CA ASP A 251 -18.59 -19.47 -12.42
C ASP A 251 -17.32 -18.90 -11.76
N PHE A 252 -16.32 -19.75 -11.51
CA PHE A 252 -15.07 -19.37 -10.86
C PHE A 252 -14.05 -18.67 -11.79
N ILE A 253 -14.42 -18.41 -13.04
CA ILE A 253 -13.56 -17.79 -14.05
C ILE A 253 -13.98 -16.35 -14.30
N THR A 254 -15.27 -16.07 -14.45
CA THR A 254 -15.73 -14.70 -14.70
C THR A 254 -15.52 -13.78 -13.51
N ASN A 255 -15.17 -12.53 -13.80
CA ASN A 255 -14.94 -11.50 -12.77
C ASN A 255 -15.47 -10.12 -13.14
N ASN A 256 -16.32 -10.01 -14.18
CA ASN A 256 -16.92 -8.74 -14.56
C ASN A 256 -17.82 -8.18 -13.45
N PRO A 257 -17.76 -6.88 -13.15
CA PRO A 257 -18.67 -6.28 -12.19
C PRO A 257 -20.05 -6.11 -12.81
N GLY A 258 -21.06 -6.08 -11.95
CA GLY A 258 -22.44 -5.84 -12.36
C GLY A 258 -23.27 -5.21 -11.25
N ILE A 259 -24.52 -4.93 -11.55
CA ILE A 259 -25.49 -4.29 -10.64
C ILE A 259 -26.72 -5.18 -10.39
N GLY A 260 -26.80 -6.35 -11.02
CA GLY A 260 -27.83 -7.35 -10.73
C GLY A 260 -27.75 -7.85 -9.29
N ARG A 261 -28.80 -8.54 -8.81
CA ARG A 261 -28.83 -9.12 -7.45
C ARG A 261 -27.92 -10.35 -7.32
N ASP A 262 -27.54 -10.93 -8.45
CA ASP A 262 -26.59 -12.02 -8.65
C ASP A 262 -25.18 -11.52 -9.03
N GLN A 263 -24.98 -10.21 -9.08
CA GLN A 263 -23.73 -9.56 -9.48
C GLN A 263 -23.23 -8.64 -8.37
N MET A 264 -21.92 -8.38 -8.38
CA MET A 264 -21.27 -7.47 -7.44
C MET A 264 -20.29 -6.55 -8.17
N ASN A 265 -19.87 -5.49 -7.51
CA ASN A 265 -18.80 -4.60 -7.93
C ASN A 265 -18.00 -4.18 -6.69
N TRP A 266 -16.81 -4.76 -6.56
CA TRP A 266 -15.90 -4.56 -5.43
C TRP A 266 -16.57 -4.87 -4.08
N PRO A 267 -16.98 -6.13 -3.85
CA PRO A 267 -17.49 -6.55 -2.56
C PRO A 267 -16.35 -6.60 -1.55
N VAL A 268 -16.41 -5.86 -0.44
CA VAL A 268 -15.27 -5.76 0.50
C VAL A 268 -15.51 -6.43 1.85
N SER A 269 -16.76 -6.76 2.19
CA SER A 269 -17.09 -7.42 3.46
C SER A 269 -18.25 -8.39 3.34
N VAL A 270 -18.19 -9.43 4.17
CA VAL A 270 -19.18 -10.50 4.26
C VAL A 270 -19.43 -10.83 5.74
N SER A 271 -20.67 -11.16 6.10
CA SER A 271 -21.04 -11.60 7.44
C SER A 271 -22.19 -12.62 7.36
N SER A 272 -22.25 -13.53 8.34
CA SER A 272 -23.27 -14.56 8.42
C SER A 272 -23.63 -14.87 9.86
N ASP A 273 -24.91 -15.17 10.10
CA ASP A 273 -25.43 -15.71 11.35
C ASP A 273 -25.59 -17.26 11.30
N GLY A 274 -25.09 -17.90 10.23
CA GLY A 274 -25.25 -19.32 9.94
C GLY A 274 -26.56 -19.69 9.22
N LYS A 275 -27.50 -18.75 9.04
CA LYS A 275 -28.74 -18.94 8.28
C LYS A 275 -28.82 -18.02 7.07
N ARG A 276 -28.27 -16.82 7.19
CA ARG A 276 -28.31 -15.72 6.23
C ARG A 276 -26.89 -15.29 5.88
N LEU A 277 -26.74 -14.67 4.72
CA LEU A 277 -25.48 -14.10 4.26
C LEU A 277 -25.70 -12.63 3.92
N VAL A 278 -24.79 -11.77 4.36
CA VAL A 278 -24.82 -10.33 4.11
C VAL A 278 -23.50 -9.91 3.50
N VAL A 279 -23.55 -9.17 2.39
CA VAL A 279 -22.36 -8.72 1.66
C VAL A 279 -22.43 -7.22 1.41
N ALA A 280 -21.38 -6.48 1.77
CA ALA A 280 -21.18 -5.10 1.32
C ALA A 280 -20.70 -5.11 -0.13
N ASP A 281 -21.53 -4.59 -1.03
CA ASP A 281 -21.25 -4.41 -2.46
C ASP A 281 -20.88 -2.94 -2.70
N SER A 282 -19.65 -2.61 -2.31
CA SER A 282 -19.24 -1.27 -1.90
C SER A 282 -19.29 -0.24 -3.00
N TYR A 283 -18.83 -0.57 -4.22
CA TYR A 283 -18.90 0.38 -5.34
C TYR A 283 -20.27 0.51 -5.97
N ASN A 284 -21.18 -0.42 -5.67
CA ASN A 284 -22.59 -0.26 -6.00
C ASN A 284 -23.37 0.45 -4.88
N TYR A 285 -22.69 0.94 -3.84
CA TYR A 285 -23.28 1.67 -2.72
C TYR A 285 -24.43 0.90 -2.05
N ARG A 286 -24.33 -0.44 -1.94
CA ARG A 286 -25.42 -1.27 -1.42
C ARG A 286 -24.93 -2.44 -0.57
N VAL A 287 -25.87 -3.05 0.14
CA VAL A 287 -25.71 -4.34 0.80
C VAL A 287 -26.65 -5.35 0.15
N LEU A 288 -26.11 -6.53 -0.16
CA LEU A 288 -26.85 -7.69 -0.66
C LEU A 288 -27.10 -8.67 0.50
N ILE A 289 -28.31 -9.18 0.61
CA ILE A 289 -28.71 -10.09 1.69
C ILE A 289 -29.38 -11.33 1.09
N TRP A 290 -28.93 -12.51 1.51
CA TRP A 290 -29.61 -13.77 1.30
C TRP A 290 -30.26 -14.24 2.60
N ASN A 291 -31.56 -14.52 2.57
CA ASN A 291 -32.34 -15.00 3.71
C ASN A 291 -32.07 -16.47 4.04
N SER A 292 -31.43 -17.18 3.12
CA SER A 292 -30.89 -18.53 3.30
C SER A 292 -29.49 -18.58 2.71
N ILE A 293 -28.60 -19.41 3.26
CA ILE A 293 -27.26 -19.53 2.69
C ILE A 293 -27.36 -20.10 1.27
N PRO A 294 -26.69 -19.47 0.28
CA PRO A 294 -26.78 -19.90 -1.10
C PRO A 294 -26.40 -21.35 -1.34
N THR A 295 -27.01 -21.97 -2.35
CA THR A 295 -26.84 -23.39 -2.71
C THR A 295 -26.35 -23.60 -4.13
N LYS A 296 -26.20 -22.52 -4.92
CA LYS A 296 -25.69 -22.55 -6.30
C LYS A 296 -24.90 -21.29 -6.63
N ASN A 297 -24.03 -21.39 -7.62
CA ASN A 297 -23.29 -20.24 -8.14
C ASN A 297 -24.24 -19.14 -8.64
N GLY A 298 -23.84 -17.88 -8.44
CA GLY A 298 -24.58 -16.72 -8.91
C GLY A 298 -26.01 -16.64 -8.36
N GLN A 299 -26.29 -17.22 -7.19
CA GLN A 299 -27.62 -17.12 -6.60
C GLN A 299 -27.97 -15.64 -6.33
N PRO A 300 -29.08 -15.10 -6.87
CA PRO A 300 -29.46 -13.71 -6.62
C PRO A 300 -29.77 -13.48 -5.13
N ALA A 301 -29.41 -12.30 -4.62
CA ALA A 301 -29.76 -11.86 -3.27
C ALA A 301 -31.29 -11.70 -3.11
N ASP A 302 -31.79 -12.05 -1.93
CA ASP A 302 -33.20 -11.95 -1.57
C ASP A 302 -33.59 -10.53 -1.21
N LEU A 303 -32.71 -9.76 -0.54
CA LEU A 303 -32.91 -8.35 -0.21
C LEU A 303 -31.72 -7.48 -0.67
N VAL A 304 -32.01 -6.22 -0.98
CA VAL A 304 -31.02 -5.17 -1.26
C VAL A 304 -31.30 -3.97 -0.37
N ILE A 305 -30.30 -3.55 0.38
CA ILE A 305 -30.30 -2.25 1.07
C ILE A 305 -29.40 -1.31 0.27
N GLY A 306 -30.02 -0.46 -0.53
CA GLY A 306 -29.36 0.46 -1.45
C GLY A 306 -29.04 1.82 -0.83
N GLY A 307 -27.99 2.42 -1.38
CA GLY A 307 -27.59 3.82 -1.20
C GLY A 307 -27.83 4.65 -2.45
N LEU A 308 -27.27 5.86 -2.49
CA LEU A 308 -27.26 6.67 -3.72
C LEU A 308 -26.17 6.16 -4.67
N ALA A 309 -26.56 5.69 -5.85
CA ALA A 309 -25.64 5.17 -6.87
C ALA A 309 -24.62 6.21 -7.40
N ASN A 310 -24.80 7.49 -7.08
CA ASN A 310 -24.00 8.63 -7.54
C ASN A 310 -23.62 9.54 -6.35
N TYR A 311 -22.75 9.09 -5.44
CA TYR A 311 -22.21 9.95 -4.40
C TYR A 311 -21.28 11.01 -5.03
N GLU A 312 -21.77 12.25 -5.12
CA GLU A 312 -20.93 13.44 -5.26
C GLU A 312 -20.72 13.98 -3.84
N GLY A 313 -19.46 14.22 -3.44
CA GLY A 313 -19.11 14.60 -2.07
C GLY A 313 -19.99 15.71 -1.49
N GLY A 314 -20.29 15.64 -0.18
CA GLY A 314 -21.09 16.65 0.53
C GLY A 314 -22.52 16.22 0.88
N ILE A 315 -22.91 14.99 0.54
CA ILE A 315 -24.20 14.42 0.98
C ILE A 315 -24.06 13.76 2.35
N GLU A 316 -24.82 14.23 3.33
CA GLU A 316 -24.88 13.64 4.67
C GLU A 316 -25.54 12.23 4.66
N PRO A 317 -25.00 11.27 5.43
CA PRO A 317 -25.62 9.96 5.63
C PRO A 317 -26.94 10.08 6.40
N SER A 318 -27.87 9.17 6.14
CA SER A 318 -29.15 9.08 6.86
C SER A 318 -29.56 7.63 7.08
N LYS A 319 -30.57 7.40 7.92
CA LYS A 319 -31.10 6.04 8.19
C LYS A 319 -31.60 5.31 6.94
N SER A 320 -31.92 6.02 5.87
CA SER A 320 -32.36 5.44 4.60
C SER A 320 -31.33 5.58 3.48
N ARG A 321 -30.10 5.98 3.80
CA ARG A 321 -29.07 6.31 2.81
C ARG A 321 -27.72 5.76 3.23
N LEU A 322 -27.35 4.64 2.61
CA LEU A 322 -26.03 4.06 2.70
C LEU A 322 -25.06 4.78 1.73
N ILE A 323 -23.83 5.03 2.17
CA ILE A 323 -22.79 5.67 1.35
C ILE A 323 -21.53 4.83 1.48
N TRP A 324 -21.09 4.23 0.38
CA TRP A 324 -19.85 3.46 0.25
C TRP A 324 -19.68 2.49 1.43
N PRO A 325 -20.53 1.45 1.54
CA PRO A 325 -20.47 0.55 2.67
C PRO A 325 -19.20 -0.28 2.65
N TRP A 326 -18.56 -0.47 3.80
CA TRP A 326 -17.35 -1.30 3.88
C TRP A 326 -17.53 -2.48 4.79
N GLY A 327 -17.79 -2.27 6.08
CA GLY A 327 -17.92 -3.32 7.07
C GLY A 327 -19.38 -3.73 7.29
N VAL A 328 -19.64 -5.03 7.38
CA VAL A 328 -20.96 -5.58 7.76
C VAL A 328 -20.81 -6.55 8.92
N TRP A 329 -21.77 -6.51 9.85
CA TRP A 329 -21.88 -7.46 10.93
C TRP A 329 -23.35 -7.83 11.18
N THR A 330 -23.61 -9.12 11.43
CA THR A 330 -24.92 -9.57 11.89
C THR A 330 -24.81 -10.76 12.84
N ASN A 331 -25.76 -10.87 13.76
CA ASN A 331 -26.02 -12.07 14.57
C ASN A 331 -27.39 -12.71 14.24
N GLY A 332 -28.04 -12.29 13.15
CA GLY A 332 -29.36 -12.77 12.75
C GLY A 332 -30.55 -12.07 13.41
N GLU A 333 -30.33 -11.38 14.53
CA GLU A 333 -31.32 -10.48 15.14
C GLU A 333 -31.08 -9.04 14.67
N LYS A 334 -29.82 -8.60 14.68
CA LYS A 334 -29.38 -7.25 14.36
C LYS A 334 -28.49 -7.23 13.13
N LEU A 335 -28.42 -6.08 12.46
CA LEU A 335 -27.48 -5.81 11.37
C LEU A 335 -26.83 -4.46 11.63
N ALA A 336 -25.51 -4.38 11.50
CA ALA A 336 -24.76 -3.13 11.51
C ALA A 336 -23.90 -3.02 10.25
N VAL A 337 -23.93 -1.87 9.61
CA VAL A 337 -23.24 -1.60 8.34
C VAL A 337 -22.51 -0.28 8.45
N SER A 338 -21.20 -0.28 8.22
CA SER A 338 -20.45 0.97 8.12
C SER A 338 -20.77 1.68 6.82
N SER A 339 -20.75 3.01 6.86
CA SER A 339 -21.04 3.91 5.75
C SER A 339 -20.15 5.14 5.92
N SER A 340 -19.82 5.87 4.85
CA SER A 340 -19.00 7.08 4.98
C SER A 340 -19.52 7.98 6.11
N ARG A 341 -18.61 8.33 7.04
CA ARG A 341 -18.88 9.12 8.25
C ARG A 341 -19.95 8.57 9.21
N SER A 342 -20.33 7.30 9.09
CA SER A 342 -21.45 6.74 9.86
C SER A 342 -21.46 5.21 10.02
N VAL A 343 -22.29 4.72 10.94
CA VAL A 343 -22.71 3.32 11.00
C VAL A 343 -24.24 3.28 11.08
N LEU A 344 -24.86 2.51 10.18
CA LEU A 344 -26.30 2.28 10.16
C LEU A 344 -26.59 0.96 10.88
N ILE A 345 -27.57 0.97 11.78
CA ILE A 345 -27.93 -0.19 12.61
C ILE A 345 -29.41 -0.50 12.50
N TRP A 346 -29.72 -1.76 12.23
CA TRP A 346 -31.04 -2.35 12.35
C TRP A 346 -31.08 -3.22 13.59
N ASN A 347 -31.93 -2.85 14.55
CA ASN A 347 -32.17 -3.61 15.77
C ASN A 347 -32.99 -4.88 15.51
N THR A 348 -33.72 -4.91 14.40
CA THR A 348 -34.35 -6.12 13.85
C THR A 348 -33.90 -6.32 12.42
N PHE A 349 -33.45 -7.53 12.10
CA PHE A 349 -32.90 -7.86 10.80
C PHE A 349 -33.85 -7.46 9.66
N PRO A 350 -33.34 -6.83 8.58
CA PRO A 350 -34.20 -6.35 7.50
C PRO A 350 -35.07 -7.44 6.87
N THR A 351 -36.31 -7.09 6.53
CA THR A 351 -37.29 -8.02 5.93
C THR A 351 -37.77 -7.61 4.53
N LYS A 352 -37.37 -6.42 4.07
CA LYS A 352 -37.70 -5.87 2.76
C LYS A 352 -36.56 -5.02 2.21
N ASP A 353 -36.54 -4.85 0.90
CA ASP A 353 -35.59 -3.96 0.22
C ASP A 353 -35.66 -2.54 0.80
N ASN A 354 -34.48 -1.91 0.93
CA ASN A 354 -34.30 -0.54 1.38
C ASN A 354 -35.00 -0.19 2.71
N GLN A 355 -35.17 -1.17 3.61
CA GLN A 355 -35.67 -0.92 4.95
C GLN A 355 -34.75 0.11 5.65
N PRO A 356 -35.26 1.25 6.15
CA PRO A 356 -34.46 2.20 6.90
C PRO A 356 -33.86 1.57 8.16
N ALA A 357 -32.66 1.99 8.51
CA ALA A 357 -32.01 1.65 9.77
C ALA A 357 -32.78 2.24 10.96
N ASP A 358 -32.69 1.59 12.10
CA ASP A 358 -33.26 2.06 13.36
C ASP A 358 -32.37 3.14 13.98
N LEU A 359 -31.04 2.98 13.90
CA LEU A 359 -30.05 3.91 14.45
C LEU A 359 -29.04 4.37 13.39
N LEU A 360 -28.53 5.59 13.57
CA LEU A 360 -27.40 6.16 12.85
C LEU A 360 -26.35 6.66 13.85
N LEU A 361 -25.16 6.08 13.82
CA LEU A 361 -24.02 6.53 14.60
C LEU A 361 -23.12 7.40 13.73
N LYS A 362 -22.65 8.55 14.24
CA LYS A 362 -21.66 9.43 13.61
C LYS A 362 -20.37 9.55 14.45
N GLY A 363 -20.33 8.91 15.61
CA GLY A 363 -19.22 8.98 16.56
C GLY A 363 -19.02 10.40 17.11
N GLY A 364 -20.11 11.17 17.29
CA GLY A 364 -20.03 12.59 17.63
C GLY A 364 -19.32 13.42 16.57
N GLY A 365 -19.50 13.07 15.29
CA GLY A 365 -18.87 13.70 14.13
C GLY A 365 -17.43 13.26 13.85
N LYS A 366 -16.89 12.27 14.58
CA LYS A 366 -15.48 11.85 14.50
C LYS A 366 -15.25 10.67 13.55
N LEU A 367 -16.30 9.98 13.11
CA LEU A 367 -16.17 8.95 12.08
C LEU A 367 -15.79 9.58 10.73
N GLY A 368 -14.78 9.02 10.09
CA GLY A 368 -14.30 9.43 8.78
C GLY A 368 -14.71 8.44 7.71
N THR A 369 -13.89 7.42 7.50
CA THR A 369 -14.16 6.30 6.58
C THR A 369 -14.15 5.02 7.40
N PRO A 370 -15.25 4.68 8.10
CA PRO A 370 -15.32 3.46 8.88
C PRO A 370 -15.34 2.26 7.94
N ARG A 371 -14.32 1.41 8.05
CA ARG A 371 -14.04 0.28 7.14
C ARG A 371 -14.39 -1.08 7.71
N GLN A 372 -14.59 -1.17 9.02
CA GLN A 372 -14.94 -2.43 9.68
C GLN A 372 -16.05 -2.24 10.69
N VAL A 373 -16.90 -3.26 10.83
CA VAL A 373 -17.78 -3.45 11.98
C VAL A 373 -17.48 -4.81 12.62
N THR A 374 -17.19 -4.84 13.92
CA THR A 374 -16.96 -6.07 14.71
C THR A 374 -17.83 -6.03 15.96
N SER A 375 -18.50 -7.14 16.30
CA SER A 375 -19.39 -7.21 17.46
C SER A 375 -19.61 -8.65 17.92
N ASP A 376 -19.89 -8.83 19.21
CA ASP A 376 -20.39 -10.05 19.84
C ASP A 376 -21.91 -10.01 20.11
N GLY A 377 -22.59 -8.99 19.57
CA GLY A 377 -24.00 -8.68 19.83
C GLY A 377 -24.27 -7.94 21.14
N ARG A 378 -23.25 -7.76 21.98
CA ARG A 378 -23.33 -6.98 23.24
C ARG A 378 -22.50 -5.71 23.20
N SER A 379 -21.45 -5.65 22.40
CA SER A 379 -20.52 -4.54 22.20
C SER A 379 -20.41 -4.20 20.71
N LEU A 380 -19.84 -3.05 20.36
CA LEU A 380 -19.61 -2.65 18.97
C LEU A 380 -18.21 -2.04 18.83
N ILE A 381 -17.46 -2.50 17.83
CA ILE A 381 -16.15 -1.97 17.47
C ILE A 381 -16.19 -1.53 16.01
N VAL A 382 -15.75 -0.31 15.74
CA VAL A 382 -15.73 0.26 14.39
C VAL A 382 -14.32 0.71 14.05
N GLY A 383 -13.68 0.01 13.11
CA GLY A 383 -12.37 0.38 12.60
C GLY A 383 -12.50 1.47 11.53
N ASP A 384 -11.70 2.54 11.62
CA ASP A 384 -11.78 3.72 10.74
C ASP A 384 -10.39 4.11 10.22
N HIS A 385 -10.33 4.39 8.91
CA HIS A 385 -9.10 4.76 8.23
C HIS A 385 -8.76 6.25 8.35
N ASN A 386 -9.77 7.10 8.54
CA ASN A 386 -9.66 8.56 8.45
C ASN A 386 -10.43 9.25 9.59
N ALA A 387 -10.39 8.67 10.79
CA ALA A 387 -11.02 9.21 11.99
C ALA A 387 -10.52 10.62 12.30
N VAL A 388 -11.41 11.43 12.88
CA VAL A 388 -11.09 12.81 13.30
C VAL A 388 -11.23 12.89 14.82
N VAL A 389 -10.27 12.31 15.53
CA VAL A 389 -10.19 12.33 17.00
C VAL A 389 -9.06 13.26 17.42
N GLU A 390 -9.39 14.29 18.21
CA GLU A 390 -8.44 15.31 18.62
C GLU A 390 -7.25 14.71 19.38
N GLY A 391 -6.04 15.10 18.99
CA GLY A 391 -4.79 14.62 19.59
C GLY A 391 -4.43 13.17 19.28
N GLN A 392 -5.17 12.48 18.41
CA GLN A 392 -4.94 11.09 18.04
C GLN A 392 -4.66 10.93 16.53
N PRO A 393 -3.91 9.87 16.14
CA PRO A 393 -3.76 9.48 14.74
C PRO A 393 -5.11 9.20 14.06
N PRO A 394 -5.24 9.48 12.75
CA PRO A 394 -6.49 9.30 12.01
C PRO A 394 -6.85 7.83 11.73
N THR A 395 -5.90 6.90 11.88
CA THR A 395 -6.17 5.46 11.77
C THR A 395 -6.37 4.85 13.15
N GLY A 396 -7.48 4.15 13.38
CA GLY A 396 -7.77 3.55 14.67
C GLY A 396 -9.18 2.97 14.77
N SER A 397 -9.66 2.72 15.99
CA SER A 397 -10.94 2.04 16.19
C SER A 397 -11.73 2.62 17.36
N PHE A 398 -13.02 2.83 17.11
CA PHE A 398 -13.99 3.30 18.09
C PHE A 398 -14.62 2.09 18.81
N PHE A 399 -14.74 2.18 20.13
CA PHE A 399 -15.30 1.14 20.97
C PHE A 399 -16.57 1.61 21.67
N TRP A 400 -17.62 0.82 21.56
CA TRP A 400 -18.77 0.85 22.44
C TRP A 400 -18.82 -0.46 23.22
N LYS A 401 -18.67 -0.39 24.54
CA LYS A 401 -18.74 -1.55 25.44
C LYS A 401 -20.14 -2.14 25.52
N THR A 402 -21.14 -1.34 25.17
CA THR A 402 -22.54 -1.78 25.02
C THR A 402 -23.00 -1.50 23.59
N PHE A 403 -23.75 -2.44 23.02
CA PHE A 403 -24.28 -2.30 21.67
C PHE A 403 -25.22 -1.08 21.65
N PRO A 404 -25.03 -0.12 20.74
CA PRO A 404 -25.75 1.15 20.80
C PRO A 404 -27.27 0.99 20.72
N THR A 405 -27.99 1.78 21.52
CA THR A 405 -29.47 1.76 21.60
C THR A 405 -30.12 3.08 21.19
N ALA A 406 -29.33 4.10 20.89
CA ALA A 406 -29.80 5.43 20.47
C ALA A 406 -28.91 5.98 19.34
N ASP A 407 -29.45 6.94 18.59
CA ASP A 407 -28.71 7.66 17.56
C ASP A 407 -27.50 8.38 18.18
N ASP A 408 -26.38 8.31 17.46
CA ASP A 408 -25.09 8.91 17.82
C ASP A 408 -24.68 8.76 19.29
N GLN A 409 -25.02 7.60 19.89
CA GLN A 409 -24.56 7.25 21.23
C GLN A 409 -23.03 7.43 21.31
N PRO A 410 -22.51 8.14 22.32
CA PRO A 410 -21.07 8.33 22.47
C PRO A 410 -20.34 6.99 22.54
N PHE A 411 -19.20 6.90 21.85
CA PHE A 411 -18.27 5.80 22.02
C PHE A 411 -17.57 5.92 23.39
N ASP A 412 -17.19 4.78 23.96
CA ASP A 412 -16.52 4.72 25.27
C ASP A 412 -15.05 5.17 25.17
N PHE A 413 -14.33 4.71 24.15
CA PHE A 413 -12.96 5.11 23.88
C PHE A 413 -12.55 4.86 22.42
N TYR A 414 -11.44 5.48 22.03
CA TYR A 414 -10.77 5.28 20.75
C TYR A 414 -9.40 4.66 21.01
N LEU A 415 -9.05 3.62 20.26
CA LEU A 415 -7.79 2.89 20.42
C LEU A 415 -7.06 2.86 19.08
N THR A 416 -5.76 3.15 19.10
CA THR A 416 -4.88 3.05 17.94
C THR A 416 -3.46 2.67 18.37
N TYR A 417 -2.79 1.89 17.54
CA TYR A 417 -1.35 1.59 17.63
C TYR A 417 -0.54 2.31 16.55
N ASN A 418 -1.16 3.25 15.81
CA ASN A 418 -0.58 3.90 14.63
C ASN A 418 -0.14 2.89 13.53
N THR A 419 -0.76 1.72 13.53
CA THR A 419 -0.52 0.61 12.59
C THR A 419 -1.73 0.28 11.72
N GLY A 420 -2.80 1.09 11.82
CA GLY A 420 -4.05 0.90 11.08
C GLY A 420 -5.28 0.88 12.00
N TRP A 421 -6.35 0.28 11.53
CA TRP A 421 -7.61 0.09 12.26
C TRP A 421 -7.94 -1.39 12.42
N PHE A 422 -8.69 -1.74 13.46
CA PHE A 422 -9.00 -3.12 13.77
C PHE A 422 -10.05 -3.73 12.84
N ARG A 423 -9.68 -4.92 12.34
CA ARG A 423 -10.51 -5.88 11.63
C ARG A 423 -10.53 -7.18 12.41
N GLY A 424 -11.67 -7.54 12.95
CA GLY A 424 -11.70 -8.59 13.95
C GLY A 424 -12.94 -9.46 13.95
N ALA A 425 -12.88 -10.45 14.82
CA ALA A 425 -13.96 -11.35 15.16
C ALA A 425 -13.87 -11.70 16.65
N PHE A 426 -15.02 -12.09 17.21
CA PHE A 426 -15.05 -12.74 18.51
C PHE A 426 -15.00 -14.25 18.32
N THR A 427 -14.19 -14.90 19.15
CA THR A 427 -14.18 -16.36 19.30
C THR A 427 -15.38 -16.81 20.11
N SER A 428 -15.74 -18.09 20.02
CA SER A 428 -16.88 -18.66 20.77
C SER A 428 -16.71 -18.61 22.29
N ASP A 429 -15.47 -18.54 22.80
CA ASP A 429 -15.15 -18.37 24.22
C ASP A 429 -14.98 -16.90 24.63
N GLY A 430 -15.27 -15.94 23.75
CA GLY A 430 -15.36 -14.52 24.07
C GLY A 430 -14.06 -13.72 23.91
N LYS A 431 -12.98 -14.33 23.39
CA LYS A 431 -11.77 -13.58 23.02
C LYS A 431 -12.04 -12.67 21.84
N LEU A 432 -11.50 -11.46 21.91
CA LEU A 432 -11.47 -10.52 20.80
C LEU A 432 -10.16 -10.74 20.01
N VAL A 433 -10.28 -11.06 18.73
CA VAL A 433 -9.12 -11.18 17.82
C VAL A 433 -9.22 -10.07 16.79
N THR A 434 -8.18 -9.24 16.64
CA THR A 434 -8.16 -8.13 15.68
C THR A 434 -6.87 -8.06 14.87
N MET A 435 -6.95 -7.36 13.74
CA MET A 435 -5.84 -7.09 12.84
C MET A 435 -5.89 -5.65 12.33
N ASP A 436 -4.79 -4.91 12.47
CA ASP A 436 -4.56 -3.55 11.94
C ASP A 436 -3.40 -3.53 10.91
N SER A 437 -2.33 -4.22 11.28
CA SER A 437 -1.22 -4.81 10.49
C SER A 437 -0.62 -5.98 11.26
N THR A 438 -0.99 -6.12 12.54
CA THR A 438 -0.53 -7.13 13.48
C THR A 438 -1.75 -7.86 14.01
N LEU A 439 -1.69 -9.19 14.13
CA LEU A 439 -2.77 -9.95 14.74
C LEU A 439 -2.65 -9.88 16.27
N ARG A 440 -3.71 -9.46 16.93
CA ARG A 440 -3.78 -9.21 18.37
C ARG A 440 -4.96 -9.96 18.98
N ILE A 441 -4.77 -10.49 20.17
CA ILE A 441 -5.77 -11.25 20.91
C ILE A 441 -5.90 -10.66 22.32
N TRP A 442 -7.13 -10.32 22.71
CA TRP A 442 -7.52 -10.08 24.08
C TRP A 442 -8.42 -11.23 24.54
N ASN A 443 -8.21 -11.70 25.76
CA ASN A 443 -9.00 -12.76 26.38
C ASN A 443 -10.45 -12.33 26.68
N SER A 444 -10.71 -11.03 26.66
CA SER A 444 -12.04 -10.42 26.76
C SER A 444 -12.10 -9.12 25.96
N LEU A 445 -13.27 -8.48 25.89
CA LEU A 445 -13.37 -7.13 25.34
C LEU A 445 -12.42 -6.17 26.09
N THR A 446 -11.67 -5.38 25.34
CA THR A 446 -10.78 -4.34 25.88
C THR A 446 -11.56 -3.30 26.69
N GLN A 447 -11.06 -2.90 27.86
CA GLN A 447 -11.80 -2.03 28.79
C GLN A 447 -11.59 -0.53 28.55
N ASP A 448 -10.40 -0.15 28.08
CA ASP A 448 -10.03 1.22 27.72
C ASP A 448 -8.87 1.23 26.70
N ALA A 449 -8.41 2.42 26.31
CA ALA A 449 -7.38 2.59 25.27
C ALA A 449 -5.97 2.13 25.69
N ASN A 450 -5.73 1.90 26.99
CA ASN A 450 -4.44 1.46 27.52
C ASN A 450 -4.38 -0.05 27.77
N ASP A 451 -5.50 -0.75 27.58
CA ASP A 451 -5.60 -2.19 27.81
C ASP A 451 -4.82 -2.96 26.74
N ALA A 452 -3.69 -3.53 27.14
CA ALA A 452 -2.77 -4.20 26.23
C ALA A 452 -3.30 -5.58 25.83
N PRO A 453 -3.07 -6.03 24.58
CA PRO A 453 -3.45 -7.37 24.15
C PRO A 453 -2.71 -8.44 24.96
N ASP A 454 -3.41 -9.49 25.35
CA ASP A 454 -2.83 -10.69 25.99
C ASP A 454 -1.83 -11.41 25.07
N LEU A 455 -2.06 -11.34 23.75
CA LEU A 455 -1.15 -11.89 22.76
C LEU A 455 -1.05 -10.97 21.54
N THR A 456 0.18 -10.70 21.11
CA THR A 456 0.49 -10.04 19.84
C THR A 456 1.35 -10.98 19.01
N LEU A 457 0.87 -11.36 17.82
CA LEU A 457 1.63 -12.21 16.91
C LEU A 457 2.57 -11.37 16.06
N THR A 458 3.81 -11.82 15.93
CA THR A 458 4.86 -11.09 15.19
C THR A 458 5.12 -11.65 13.80
N ARG A 459 4.45 -12.74 13.41
CA ARG A 459 4.71 -13.47 12.16
C ARG A 459 3.43 -13.76 11.39
N LEU A 460 3.15 -12.93 10.40
CA LEU A 460 2.11 -13.18 9.41
C LEU A 460 2.68 -12.96 8.02
N PRO A 461 2.37 -13.82 7.04
CA PRO A 461 2.69 -13.57 5.64
C PRO A 461 1.75 -12.54 4.99
N CYS A 462 1.03 -11.75 5.80
CA CYS A 462 0.25 -10.63 5.30
C CYS A 462 1.23 -9.46 5.05
N TRP A 463 1.62 -9.29 3.80
CA TRP A 463 2.65 -8.33 3.40
C TRP A 463 2.20 -6.88 3.59
N GLY A 464 2.52 -6.33 4.76
CA GLY A 464 2.30 -4.92 5.12
C GLY A 464 0.85 -4.58 5.50
N PRO A 465 0.63 -3.34 6.01
CA PRO A 465 -0.72 -2.80 6.21
C PRO A 465 -1.48 -2.71 4.88
N GLY A 466 -2.80 -2.90 4.92
CA GLY A 466 -3.64 -2.69 3.75
C GLY A 466 -5.07 -2.28 4.11
N ASP A 467 -5.90 -2.16 3.08
CA ASP A 467 -7.33 -1.89 3.20
C ASP A 467 -8.16 -3.18 3.35
N TYR A 468 -7.51 -4.33 3.18
CA TYR A 468 -8.14 -5.59 2.79
C TYR A 468 -7.84 -6.74 3.76
N GLU A 469 -7.37 -6.47 4.98
CA GLU A 469 -7.21 -7.53 5.97
C GLU A 469 -8.58 -7.95 6.54
N GLY A 470 -8.66 -9.16 7.08
CA GLY A 470 -9.88 -9.64 7.72
C GLY A 470 -9.59 -10.84 8.62
N VAL A 471 -10.41 -11.03 9.64
CA VAL A 471 -10.27 -12.14 10.59
C VAL A 471 -11.61 -12.83 10.77
N ALA A 472 -11.60 -14.16 10.68
CA ALA A 472 -12.74 -15.03 10.95
C ALA A 472 -12.35 -16.07 12.00
N ALA A 473 -13.07 -16.07 13.13
CA ALA A 473 -13.02 -17.16 14.10
C ALA A 473 -14.07 -18.23 13.74
N ALA A 474 -13.67 -19.50 13.77
CA ALA A 474 -14.53 -20.63 13.40
C ALA A 474 -14.36 -21.77 14.41
N GLY A 475 -15.12 -21.73 15.50
CA GLY A 475 -14.89 -22.60 16.65
C GLY A 475 -13.49 -22.35 17.22
N ASN A 476 -12.65 -23.38 17.28
CA ASN A 476 -11.27 -23.24 17.74
C ASN A 476 -10.29 -22.81 16.63
N ARG A 477 -10.74 -22.58 15.40
CA ARG A 477 -9.88 -22.18 14.27
C ARG A 477 -9.91 -20.68 14.03
N LEU A 478 -8.86 -20.19 13.39
CA LEU A 478 -8.76 -18.81 12.93
C LEU A 478 -8.38 -18.78 11.45
N TYR A 479 -9.06 -17.92 10.68
CA TYR A 479 -8.71 -17.62 9.31
C TYR A 479 -8.43 -16.13 9.18
N VAL A 480 -7.34 -15.77 8.52
CA VAL A 480 -6.94 -14.39 8.31
C VAL A 480 -6.78 -14.15 6.81
N SER A 481 -7.57 -13.22 6.28
CA SER A 481 -7.39 -12.75 4.91
C SER A 481 -6.21 -11.78 4.86
N CYS A 482 -5.19 -12.12 4.09
CA CYS A 482 -4.03 -11.28 3.81
C CYS A 482 -4.26 -10.61 2.46
N GLY A 483 -4.87 -9.44 2.43
CA GLY A 483 -5.22 -8.75 1.18
C GLY A 483 -4.05 -8.53 0.24
N ASN A 484 -3.02 -7.79 0.69
CA ASN A 484 -1.81 -7.55 -0.12
C ASN A 484 -0.91 -8.79 -0.24
N GLY A 485 -0.97 -9.73 0.72
CA GLY A 485 -0.33 -11.05 0.60
C GLY A 485 -1.05 -11.99 -0.39
N ASN A 486 -2.24 -11.57 -0.85
CA ASN A 486 -3.12 -12.24 -1.80
C ASN A 486 -3.43 -13.70 -1.47
N MET A 487 -3.66 -13.98 -0.19
CA MET A 487 -3.97 -15.32 0.31
C MET A 487 -4.85 -15.24 1.55
N VAL A 488 -5.41 -16.38 1.96
CA VAL A 488 -5.94 -16.57 3.31
C VAL A 488 -5.01 -17.50 4.07
N VAL A 489 -4.63 -17.16 5.29
CA VAL A 489 -3.91 -18.07 6.18
C VAL A 489 -4.83 -18.68 7.23
N GLY A 490 -4.64 -19.98 7.49
CA GLY A 490 -5.43 -20.73 8.46
C GLY A 490 -4.61 -21.18 9.66
N TYR A 491 -5.20 -21.06 10.84
CA TYR A 491 -4.71 -21.66 12.07
C TYR A 491 -5.69 -22.74 12.53
N ASN A 492 -5.17 -23.93 12.83
CA ASN A 492 -5.92 -25.06 13.35
C ASN A 492 -6.37 -24.86 14.81
N SER A 493 -5.76 -23.91 15.52
CA SER A 493 -6.14 -23.45 16.85
C SER A 493 -6.12 -21.93 16.91
N ILE A 494 -6.86 -21.31 17.85
CA ILE A 494 -6.61 -19.91 18.21
C ILE A 494 -5.15 -19.82 18.68
N PRO A 495 -4.35 -18.86 18.18
CA PRO A 495 -2.94 -18.77 18.54
C PRO A 495 -2.72 -18.60 20.05
N THR A 496 -1.66 -19.23 20.56
CA THR A 496 -1.29 -19.18 21.99
C THR A 496 0.13 -18.69 22.23
N ARG A 497 0.92 -18.48 21.16
CA ARG A 497 2.31 -17.99 21.23
C ARG A 497 2.53 -16.91 20.17
N ALA A 498 3.38 -15.95 20.50
CA ALA A 498 3.63 -14.78 19.65
C ALA A 498 4.33 -15.15 18.32
N ASP A 499 5.07 -16.27 18.32
CA ASP A 499 5.84 -16.77 17.18
C ASP A 499 5.13 -17.89 16.40
N GLN A 500 3.87 -18.20 16.73
CA GLN A 500 3.11 -19.26 16.10
C GLN A 500 2.82 -18.91 14.63
N ALA A 501 3.42 -19.68 13.71
CA ALA A 501 3.13 -19.59 12.30
C ALA A 501 1.71 -20.14 11.98
N PRO A 502 1.07 -19.66 10.90
CA PRO A 502 -0.12 -20.33 10.37
C PRO A 502 0.18 -21.77 9.94
N ASP A 503 -0.85 -22.61 9.94
CA ASP A 503 -0.75 -24.03 9.58
C ASP A 503 -0.81 -24.24 8.06
N PHE A 504 -1.54 -23.40 7.34
CA PHE A 504 -1.71 -23.52 5.88
C PHE A 504 -2.11 -22.19 5.22
N ALA A 505 -1.97 -22.13 3.90
CA ALA A 505 -2.49 -21.06 3.05
C ALA A 505 -3.64 -21.58 2.17
N ILE A 506 -4.53 -20.68 1.76
CA ILE A 506 -5.55 -20.86 0.73
C ILE A 506 -5.35 -19.75 -0.31
N GLY A 507 -5.45 -20.10 -1.59
CA GLY A 507 -5.17 -19.21 -2.71
C GLY A 507 -3.69 -19.03 -3.01
N SER A 508 -2.81 -19.67 -2.24
CA SER A 508 -1.37 -19.72 -2.48
C SER A 508 -0.84 -21.14 -2.26
N PRO A 509 0.17 -21.60 -3.03
CA PRO A 509 0.76 -22.93 -2.84
C PRO A 509 1.41 -23.13 -1.47
N ASP A 510 1.86 -22.06 -0.82
CA ASP A 510 2.51 -22.07 0.49
C ASP A 510 2.36 -20.72 1.20
N LEU A 511 2.97 -20.58 2.39
CA LEU A 511 2.91 -19.34 3.18
C LEU A 511 3.88 -18.25 2.69
N ALA A 512 4.79 -18.55 1.77
CA ALA A 512 5.84 -17.64 1.33
C ALA A 512 5.55 -17.00 -0.04
N THR A 513 4.70 -17.64 -0.84
CA THR A 513 4.37 -17.22 -2.20
C THR A 513 3.24 -16.20 -2.19
N ASN A 514 3.47 -15.02 -2.76
CA ASN A 514 2.36 -14.13 -3.15
C ASN A 514 2.08 -14.27 -4.63
N THR A 515 0.84 -14.62 -4.94
CA THR A 515 0.43 -14.88 -6.31
C THR A 515 0.25 -13.60 -7.13
N LEU A 516 0.17 -12.41 -6.55
CA LEU A 516 0.26 -11.15 -7.32
C LEU A 516 1.63 -11.04 -8.00
N GLU A 517 2.71 -11.35 -7.28
CA GLU A 517 4.07 -11.29 -7.83
C GLU A 517 4.34 -12.40 -8.84
N THR A 518 3.96 -13.65 -8.53
CA THR A 518 4.24 -14.78 -9.43
C THR A 518 3.44 -14.72 -10.72
N ASN A 519 2.30 -14.00 -10.73
CA ASN A 519 1.48 -13.78 -11.92
C ASN A 519 1.64 -12.36 -12.51
N PHE A 520 2.64 -11.60 -12.05
CA PHE A 520 2.96 -10.26 -12.58
C PHE A 520 1.77 -9.29 -12.59
N ILE A 521 0.93 -9.36 -11.55
CA ILE A 521 -0.21 -8.44 -11.38
C ILE A 521 0.33 -7.12 -10.81
N MET A 522 0.60 -6.21 -11.72
CA MET A 522 1.15 -4.88 -11.46
C MET A 522 0.11 -3.93 -10.88
N GLN A 523 0.57 -3.06 -9.98
CA GLN A 523 -0.25 -2.10 -9.26
C GLN A 523 0.35 -0.68 -9.38
N ASN A 524 -0.47 0.30 -9.73
CA ASN A 524 -0.07 1.69 -10.00
C ASN A 524 0.92 1.77 -11.17
N GLY A 525 0.66 0.96 -12.21
CA GLY A 525 1.51 0.87 -13.39
C GLY A 525 1.58 2.19 -14.17
N VAL A 526 2.78 2.68 -14.47
CA VAL A 526 3.02 3.75 -15.46
C VAL A 526 3.83 3.16 -16.60
N VAL A 527 3.39 3.40 -17.83
CA VAL A 527 4.00 2.76 -19.01
C VAL A 527 4.86 3.75 -19.80
N ALA A 528 5.93 3.24 -20.40
CA ALA A 528 6.75 3.92 -21.39
C ALA A 528 7.12 2.94 -22.51
N SER A 529 7.31 3.45 -23.73
CA SER A 529 7.68 2.64 -24.87
C SER A 529 8.39 3.45 -25.94
N ASN A 530 9.23 2.77 -26.71
CA ASN A 530 9.88 3.31 -27.91
C ASN A 530 9.24 2.80 -29.22
N GLY A 531 8.03 2.23 -29.14
CA GLY A 531 7.33 1.61 -30.27
C GLY A 531 7.80 0.18 -30.61
N LYS A 532 8.82 -0.34 -29.91
CA LYS A 532 9.29 -1.73 -30.04
C LYS A 532 9.23 -2.49 -28.72
N SER A 533 9.71 -1.89 -27.64
CA SER A 533 9.81 -2.49 -26.30
C SER A 533 8.91 -1.73 -25.34
N LEU A 534 8.33 -2.43 -24.36
CA LEU A 534 7.43 -1.87 -23.36
C LEU A 534 8.09 -1.92 -21.98
N PHE A 535 7.98 -0.82 -21.25
CA PHE A 535 8.50 -0.64 -19.91
C PHE A 535 7.36 -0.21 -19.00
N VAL A 536 7.20 -0.86 -17.85
CA VAL A 536 6.15 -0.50 -16.89
C VAL A 536 6.76 -0.38 -15.50
N SER A 537 6.73 0.81 -14.92
CA SER A 537 7.04 1.01 -13.51
C SER A 537 5.81 0.74 -12.66
N SER A 538 5.97 0.09 -11.51
CA SER A 538 4.91 -0.16 -10.54
C SER A 538 5.33 0.38 -9.18
N GLY A 539 4.66 1.46 -8.77
CA GLY A 539 4.94 2.12 -7.48
C GLY A 539 4.57 1.26 -6.27
N PHE A 540 3.64 0.32 -6.44
CA PHE A 540 3.17 -0.53 -5.35
C PHE A 540 4.20 -1.57 -4.91
N ASP A 541 4.79 -2.31 -5.85
CA ASP A 541 5.77 -3.36 -5.55
C ASP A 541 7.22 -2.89 -5.76
N GLY A 542 7.41 -1.65 -6.21
CA GLY A 542 8.71 -1.04 -6.44
C GLY A 542 9.47 -1.68 -7.60
N LYS A 543 8.78 -2.16 -8.64
CA LYS A 543 9.42 -2.88 -9.75
C LYS A 543 9.32 -2.15 -11.09
N LEU A 544 10.31 -2.41 -11.95
CA LEU A 544 10.25 -2.12 -13.38
C LEU A 544 10.11 -3.44 -14.15
N TYR A 545 9.05 -3.53 -14.94
CA TYR A 545 8.73 -4.65 -15.81
C TYR A 545 9.09 -4.32 -17.25
N VAL A 546 9.81 -5.20 -17.94
CA VAL A 546 10.31 -4.97 -19.30
C VAL A 546 9.89 -6.10 -20.22
N TRP A 547 9.25 -5.73 -21.33
CA TRP A 547 9.01 -6.58 -22.49
C TRP A 547 9.91 -6.10 -23.63
N LYS A 548 10.72 -7.00 -24.17
CA LYS A 548 11.64 -6.72 -25.29
C LYS A 548 10.88 -6.36 -26.56
N ASN A 549 9.68 -6.92 -26.72
CA ASN A 549 8.76 -6.66 -27.82
C ASN A 549 7.37 -6.28 -27.29
N LEU A 550 6.62 -5.46 -28.03
CA LEU A 550 5.23 -5.13 -27.68
C LEU A 550 4.33 -6.39 -27.66
N PRO A 551 3.66 -6.70 -26.55
CA PRO A 551 2.77 -7.85 -26.46
C PRO A 551 1.45 -7.64 -27.21
N ASP A 552 0.94 -8.70 -27.84
CA ASP A 552 -0.33 -8.77 -28.58
C ASP A 552 -1.25 -9.88 -28.04
N GLN A 553 -1.18 -10.10 -26.72
CA GLN A 553 -2.09 -10.97 -25.98
C GLN A 553 -2.19 -10.50 -24.52
N SER A 554 -3.34 -10.75 -23.88
CA SER A 554 -3.49 -10.58 -22.43
C SER A 554 -2.59 -11.55 -21.65
N GLY A 555 -2.25 -11.18 -20.41
CA GLY A 555 -1.44 -12.00 -19.51
C GLY A 555 -0.02 -12.26 -20.01
N ALA A 556 0.48 -11.48 -20.97
CA ALA A 556 1.85 -11.62 -21.45
C ALA A 556 2.84 -11.26 -20.33
N HIS A 557 3.60 -12.25 -19.86
CA HIS A 557 4.62 -12.03 -18.84
C HIS A 557 5.79 -11.18 -19.38
N PRO A 558 6.41 -10.35 -18.53
CA PRO A 558 7.61 -9.58 -18.89
C PRO A 558 8.77 -10.52 -19.24
N ASP A 559 9.74 -10.04 -20.01
CA ASP A 559 11.02 -10.72 -20.21
C ASP A 559 11.99 -10.49 -19.05
N ILE A 560 11.90 -9.33 -18.40
CA ILE A 560 12.82 -8.90 -17.35
C ILE A 560 12.04 -8.14 -16.27
N VAL A 561 12.36 -8.43 -15.02
CA VAL A 561 11.85 -7.70 -13.85
C VAL A 561 13.01 -7.14 -13.06
N TYR A 562 12.94 -5.85 -12.79
CA TYR A 562 13.87 -5.12 -11.96
C TYR A 562 13.20 -4.83 -10.61
N ASP A 563 13.78 -5.31 -9.51
CA ASP A 563 13.41 -4.88 -8.16
C ASP A 563 14.20 -3.61 -7.82
N VAL A 564 13.53 -2.51 -7.52
CA VAL A 564 14.13 -1.19 -7.43
C VAL A 564 13.97 -0.62 -6.03
N ALA A 565 15.09 -0.49 -5.31
CA ALA A 565 15.11 0.11 -3.98
C ALA A 565 14.70 1.59 -4.04
N GLY A 566 13.96 2.06 -3.04
CA GLY A 566 13.42 3.42 -3.03
C GLY A 566 12.20 3.62 -3.93
N GLY A 567 11.59 2.55 -4.44
CA GLY A 567 10.33 2.61 -5.19
C GLY A 567 10.47 3.21 -6.59
N THR A 568 9.35 3.20 -7.34
CA THR A 568 9.27 3.80 -8.68
C THR A 568 7.86 4.32 -8.96
N GLU A 569 7.65 5.61 -8.78
CA GLU A 569 6.34 6.25 -8.93
C GLU A 569 6.04 6.63 -10.38
N ASP A 570 7.09 6.96 -11.14
CA ASP A 570 6.97 7.45 -12.52
C ASP A 570 8.16 7.00 -13.39
N ILE A 571 7.94 7.00 -14.70
CA ILE A 571 8.88 6.54 -15.73
C ILE A 571 8.88 7.48 -16.93
N ALA A 572 10.06 7.79 -17.45
CA ALA A 572 10.20 8.59 -18.66
C ALA A 572 11.17 7.93 -19.64
N LEU A 573 10.83 8.02 -20.93
CA LEU A 573 11.66 7.52 -22.02
C LEU A 573 11.84 8.62 -23.05
N TRP A 574 13.09 8.88 -23.44
CA TRP A 574 13.42 9.72 -24.58
C TRP A 574 14.59 9.13 -25.36
N LYS A 575 14.31 8.77 -26.61
CA LYS A 575 15.22 7.98 -27.47
C LYS A 575 15.61 6.69 -26.73
N ASP A 576 16.90 6.47 -26.49
CA ASP A 576 17.42 5.27 -25.81
C ASP A 576 17.60 5.45 -24.29
N ASN A 577 17.21 6.60 -23.74
CA ASN A 577 17.33 6.87 -22.31
C ASN A 577 16.02 6.53 -21.60
N LEU A 578 16.14 5.83 -20.48
CA LEU A 578 15.03 5.52 -19.57
C LEU A 578 15.35 6.08 -18.19
N ALA A 579 14.41 6.78 -17.57
CA ALA A 579 14.53 7.20 -16.17
C ALA A 579 13.34 6.72 -15.35
N LEU A 580 13.63 6.34 -14.10
CA LEU A 580 12.65 6.10 -13.05
C LEU A 580 12.87 7.11 -11.94
N ALA A 581 11.78 7.60 -11.35
CA ALA A 581 11.83 8.38 -10.12
C ALA A 581 10.80 7.85 -9.13
N GLY A 582 11.17 7.85 -7.85
CA GLY A 582 10.31 7.47 -6.75
C GLY A 582 10.96 7.84 -5.42
N GLU A 583 10.15 8.21 -4.43
CA GLU A 583 10.59 8.59 -3.08
C GLU A 583 11.69 9.67 -3.10
N ARG A 584 12.96 9.27 -3.00
CA ARG A 584 14.12 10.18 -3.00
C ARG A 584 15.19 9.70 -3.97
N THR A 585 14.81 8.90 -4.96
CA THR A 585 15.76 8.21 -5.83
C THR A 585 15.40 8.40 -7.30
N VAL A 586 16.43 8.56 -8.13
CA VAL A 586 16.32 8.58 -9.58
C VAL A 586 17.30 7.57 -10.16
N TYR A 587 16.81 6.69 -11.04
CA TYR A 587 17.62 5.74 -11.80
C TYR A 587 17.57 6.10 -13.27
N ILE A 588 18.71 6.09 -13.95
CA ILE A 588 18.77 6.40 -15.39
C ILE A 588 19.61 5.35 -16.10
N TRP A 589 19.02 4.78 -17.14
CA TRP A 589 19.70 3.99 -18.16
C TRP A 589 19.89 4.86 -19.40
N LYS A 590 21.12 4.94 -19.91
CA LYS A 590 21.47 5.59 -21.18
C LYS A 590 21.36 4.63 -22.37
N GLN A 591 21.21 3.34 -22.07
CA GLN A 591 20.84 2.30 -23.02
C GLN A 591 19.67 1.51 -22.45
N LEU A 592 18.65 1.26 -23.26
CA LEU A 592 17.43 0.61 -22.80
C LEU A 592 17.73 -0.74 -22.10
N PRO A 593 17.11 -1.02 -20.94
CA PRO A 593 17.38 -2.20 -20.11
C PRO A 593 16.85 -3.54 -20.69
N VAL A 594 16.76 -3.68 -22.01
CA VAL A 594 16.22 -4.87 -22.69
C VAL A 594 17.14 -6.10 -22.64
N ALA A 595 18.36 -5.93 -22.13
CA ALA A 595 19.35 -6.99 -21.94
C ALA A 595 19.67 -7.28 -20.47
N GLY A 596 18.96 -6.68 -19.51
CA GLY A 596 19.22 -6.92 -18.07
C GLY A 596 20.31 -6.03 -17.48
N GLY A 597 20.69 -4.93 -18.14
CA GLY A 597 21.70 -3.99 -17.67
C GLY A 597 21.26 -3.20 -16.43
N LEU A 598 22.20 -2.90 -15.52
CA LEU A 598 22.01 -1.99 -14.39
C LEU A 598 21.97 -0.53 -14.86
N PRO A 599 21.40 0.40 -14.07
CA PRO A 599 21.35 1.81 -14.43
C PRO A 599 22.76 2.42 -14.50
N ASP A 600 22.96 3.32 -15.46
CA ASP A 600 24.21 4.05 -15.67
C ASP A 600 24.41 5.18 -14.66
N LEU A 601 23.32 5.82 -14.23
CA LEU A 601 23.31 6.88 -13.22
C LEU A 601 22.28 6.57 -12.15
N MET A 602 22.60 6.96 -10.92
CA MET A 602 21.72 6.88 -9.77
C MET A 602 21.91 8.11 -8.90
N PHE A 603 20.82 8.82 -8.61
CA PHE A 603 20.80 9.96 -7.70
C PHE A 603 19.96 9.63 -6.49
N VAL A 604 20.51 9.84 -5.29
CA VAL A 604 19.85 9.52 -4.02
C VAL A 604 19.85 10.77 -3.15
N GLY A 605 18.65 11.21 -2.77
CA GLY A 605 18.41 12.36 -1.90
C GLY A 605 18.72 13.73 -2.53
N ALA A 606 19.57 13.82 -3.55
CA ALA A 606 20.03 15.09 -4.10
C ALA A 606 20.64 14.99 -5.52
N VAL A 607 20.57 16.12 -6.25
CA VAL A 607 21.36 16.45 -7.44
C VAL A 607 21.75 17.94 -7.36
N GLY A 608 23.04 18.25 -7.43
CA GLY A 608 23.53 19.62 -7.21
C GLY A 608 23.09 20.19 -5.86
N SER A 609 22.55 21.39 -5.85
CA SER A 609 21.95 22.02 -4.67
C SER A 609 20.55 21.51 -4.33
N VAL A 610 19.88 20.79 -5.24
CA VAL A 610 18.54 20.27 -5.02
C VAL A 610 18.59 19.13 -4.00
N ARG A 611 17.73 19.20 -3.00
CA ARG A 611 17.47 18.13 -2.04
C ARG A 611 16.05 17.65 -2.29
N PHE A 612 15.91 16.38 -2.64
CA PHE A 612 14.61 15.77 -2.89
C PHE A 612 13.82 15.76 -1.58
N GLY A 613 12.51 15.92 -1.65
CA GLY A 613 11.54 15.71 -0.59
C GLY A 613 10.87 14.35 -0.78
N HIS A 614 9.95 14.31 -1.75
CA HIS A 614 9.22 13.12 -2.20
C HIS A 614 8.95 13.22 -3.71
N LEU A 615 9.73 12.50 -4.52
CA LEU A 615 9.67 12.46 -5.97
C LEU A 615 8.49 11.62 -6.43
N VAL A 616 7.63 12.23 -7.25
CA VAL A 616 6.39 11.64 -7.75
C VAL A 616 6.27 11.65 -9.27
N GLY A 617 7.20 12.35 -9.95
CA GLY A 617 7.17 12.44 -11.40
C GLY A 617 8.54 12.68 -12.02
N VAL A 618 8.74 12.15 -13.23
CA VAL A 618 9.93 12.35 -14.06
C VAL A 618 9.53 12.52 -15.51
N ALA A 619 10.17 13.44 -16.22
CA ALA A 619 10.06 13.56 -17.67
C ALA A 619 11.41 13.88 -18.28
N MET A 620 11.55 13.65 -19.58
CA MET A 620 12.73 14.04 -20.34
C MET A 620 12.37 14.28 -21.80
N ASP A 621 13.09 15.21 -22.43
CA ASP A 621 13.01 15.49 -23.86
C ASP A 621 14.40 15.82 -24.42
N ASP A 622 14.47 16.42 -25.61
CA ASP A 622 15.73 16.80 -26.26
C ASP A 622 16.45 17.97 -25.58
N LYS A 623 15.74 18.76 -24.77
CA LYS A 623 16.26 19.98 -24.14
C LYS A 623 16.47 19.81 -22.64
N TYR A 624 15.58 19.12 -21.96
CA TYR A 624 15.50 19.14 -20.51
C TYR A 624 15.25 17.77 -19.87
N PHE A 625 15.66 17.67 -18.61
CA PHE A 625 15.29 16.62 -17.68
C PHE A 625 14.50 17.23 -16.52
N TYR A 626 13.40 16.60 -16.13
CA TYR A 626 12.43 17.14 -15.19
C TYR A 626 12.21 16.19 -14.01
N LEU A 627 12.09 16.75 -12.80
CA LEU A 627 11.64 16.01 -11.62
C LEU A 627 10.54 16.77 -10.90
N ALA A 628 9.41 16.11 -10.63
CA ALA A 628 8.35 16.61 -9.77
C ALA A 628 8.52 16.11 -8.34
N ASP A 629 8.47 17.03 -7.39
CA ASP A 629 8.65 16.77 -5.96
C ASP A 629 7.45 17.31 -5.18
N SER A 630 6.61 16.40 -4.69
CA SER A 630 5.43 16.74 -3.90
C SER A 630 5.79 17.14 -2.47
N GLY A 631 6.96 16.76 -1.97
CA GLY A 631 7.44 17.16 -0.66
C GLY A 631 7.88 18.63 -0.60
N THR A 632 8.27 19.20 -1.74
CA THR A 632 8.71 20.60 -1.84
C THR A 632 7.80 21.48 -2.71
N ASN A 633 6.75 20.90 -3.31
CA ASN A 633 5.83 21.57 -4.25
C ASN A 633 6.57 22.24 -5.42
N LYS A 634 7.49 21.50 -6.05
CA LYS A 634 8.37 22.02 -7.09
C LYS A 634 8.51 21.04 -8.26
N VAL A 635 8.75 21.60 -9.45
CA VAL A 635 9.30 20.87 -10.59
C VAL A 635 10.68 21.45 -10.90
N TYR A 636 11.70 20.61 -10.77
CA TYR A 636 13.10 20.96 -11.05
C TYR A 636 13.44 20.65 -12.51
N VAL A 637 14.14 21.57 -13.18
CA VAL A 637 14.44 21.46 -14.61
C VAL A 637 15.94 21.61 -14.85
N TRP A 638 16.58 20.58 -15.42
CA TRP A 638 17.99 20.60 -15.85
C TRP A 638 18.09 20.62 -17.36
N LYS A 639 19.13 21.26 -17.92
CA LYS A 639 19.46 21.15 -19.35
C LYS A 639 20.06 19.77 -19.63
N GLY A 640 19.30 18.91 -20.30
CA GLY A 640 19.62 17.50 -20.49
C GLY A 640 19.70 16.70 -19.19
N ILE A 641 20.13 15.44 -19.29
CA ILE A 641 20.30 14.53 -18.16
C ILE A 641 21.42 15.07 -17.25
N PRO A 642 21.15 15.34 -15.95
CA PRO A 642 22.14 15.92 -15.05
C PRO A 642 23.28 14.93 -14.71
N SER A 643 24.38 15.48 -14.24
CA SER A 643 25.39 14.78 -13.43
C SER A 643 25.14 15.06 -11.95
N GLN A 644 25.83 14.36 -11.04
CA GLN A 644 25.63 14.51 -9.59
C GLN A 644 25.72 15.97 -9.09
N ASN A 645 26.56 16.79 -9.72
CA ASN A 645 26.81 18.19 -9.33
C ASN A 645 26.10 19.21 -10.24
N SER A 646 25.23 18.76 -11.15
CA SER A 646 24.53 19.65 -12.06
C SER A 646 23.47 20.45 -11.31
N GLU A 647 23.53 21.78 -11.43
CA GLU A 647 22.50 22.67 -10.92
C GLU A 647 21.29 22.73 -11.87
N PRO A 648 20.06 22.87 -11.34
CA PRO A 648 18.89 23.07 -12.17
C PRO A 648 19.04 24.38 -12.96
N ALA A 649 18.60 24.37 -14.22
CA ALA A 649 18.55 25.56 -15.05
C ALA A 649 17.54 26.57 -14.49
N PHE A 650 16.42 26.08 -13.95
CA PHE A 650 15.43 26.84 -13.20
C PHE A 650 14.48 25.86 -12.48
N VAL A 651 13.58 26.42 -11.66
CA VAL A 651 12.60 25.67 -10.88
C VAL A 651 11.22 26.27 -11.14
N LEU A 652 10.20 25.41 -11.25
CA LEU A 652 8.80 25.81 -11.32
C LEU A 652 8.14 25.54 -9.97
N ASP A 653 7.44 26.52 -9.42
CA ASP A 653 6.61 26.34 -8.23
C ASP A 653 5.25 25.78 -8.65
N VAL A 654 5.00 24.52 -8.27
CA VAL A 654 3.77 23.79 -8.60
C VAL A 654 3.29 23.07 -7.36
N GLU A 655 2.11 23.43 -6.87
CA GLU A 655 1.50 22.78 -5.71
C GLU A 655 1.06 21.35 -6.07
N GLU A 656 1.41 20.36 -5.25
CA GLU A 656 1.00 18.96 -5.42
C GLU A 656 1.20 18.42 -6.86
N PRO A 657 2.41 18.54 -7.43
CA PRO A 657 2.68 18.06 -8.77
C PRO A 657 2.54 16.52 -8.82
N GLY A 658 2.13 15.98 -9.96
CA GLY A 658 1.99 14.56 -10.20
C GLY A 658 3.00 14.01 -11.23
N LYS A 659 2.61 12.92 -11.88
CA LYS A 659 3.40 12.19 -12.88
C LYS A 659 3.58 13.02 -14.14
N LEU A 660 4.84 13.25 -14.54
CA LEU A 660 5.17 14.22 -15.59
C LEU A 660 5.14 13.57 -16.98
N SER A 661 4.96 14.38 -18.02
CA SER A 661 5.22 13.95 -19.40
C SER A 661 5.76 15.13 -20.22
N SER A 662 6.67 14.84 -21.15
CA SER A 662 7.13 15.82 -22.15
C SER A 662 7.27 15.14 -23.52
N ASP A 663 6.84 15.83 -24.57
CA ASP A 663 7.07 15.43 -25.97
C ASP A 663 8.14 16.30 -26.67
N GLY A 664 8.80 17.19 -25.91
CA GLY A 664 9.76 18.17 -26.41
C GLY A 664 9.13 19.49 -26.89
N ALA A 665 7.83 19.51 -27.18
CA ALA A 665 7.10 20.74 -27.46
C ALA A 665 6.35 21.24 -26.21
N TYR A 666 5.78 20.31 -25.44
CA TYR A 666 4.97 20.58 -24.27
C TYR A 666 5.39 19.73 -23.07
N LEU A 667 5.51 20.37 -21.91
CA LEU A 667 5.60 19.72 -20.61
C LEU A 667 4.22 19.74 -19.96
N THR A 668 3.74 18.59 -19.52
CA THR A 668 2.48 18.43 -18.77
C THR A 668 2.76 18.10 -17.31
N VAL A 669 2.08 18.81 -16.41
CA VAL A 669 2.18 18.62 -14.95
C VAL A 669 0.77 18.42 -14.38
N PRO A 670 0.31 17.17 -14.22
CA PRO A 670 -0.91 16.84 -13.52
C PRO A 670 -0.87 17.32 -12.07
N GLN A 671 -2.03 17.67 -11.52
CA GLN A 671 -2.23 17.98 -10.10
C GLN A 671 -3.43 17.17 -9.61
N PRO A 672 -3.24 15.90 -9.21
CA PRO A 672 -4.32 14.95 -8.97
C PRO A 672 -5.37 15.48 -7.98
N PHE A 673 -4.92 15.99 -6.84
CA PHE A 673 -5.79 16.51 -5.78
C PHE A 673 -6.37 17.90 -6.07
N LYS A 674 -5.84 18.61 -7.08
CA LYS A 674 -6.43 19.85 -7.62
C LYS A 674 -7.32 19.60 -8.84
N HIS A 675 -7.52 18.34 -9.23
CA HIS A 675 -8.43 17.94 -10.30
C HIS A 675 -8.10 18.55 -11.68
N LYS A 676 -6.83 18.89 -11.93
CA LYS A 676 -6.41 19.63 -13.14
C LYS A 676 -5.03 19.20 -13.62
N ALA A 677 -4.65 19.64 -14.83
CA ALA A 677 -3.30 19.53 -15.37
C ALA A 677 -2.82 20.89 -15.89
N LEU A 678 -1.53 21.15 -15.73
CA LEU A 678 -0.83 22.31 -16.25
C LEU A 678 -0.07 21.93 -17.53
N ILE A 679 -0.11 22.78 -18.55
CA ILE A 679 0.61 22.59 -19.81
C ILE A 679 1.55 23.79 -20.02
N TYR A 680 2.83 23.52 -20.17
CA TYR A 680 3.85 24.52 -20.49
C TYR A 680 4.42 24.29 -21.89
N GLN A 681 4.76 25.37 -22.59
CA GLN A 681 5.56 25.29 -23.82
C GLN A 681 7.05 25.20 -23.49
N VAL A 682 7.73 24.18 -24.02
CA VAL A 682 9.13 23.87 -23.71
C VAL A 682 10.10 24.92 -24.27
N ASP A 683 9.78 25.50 -25.44
CA ASP A 683 10.62 26.52 -26.07
C ASP A 683 10.74 27.79 -25.25
N THR A 684 9.66 28.19 -24.59
CA THR A 684 9.59 29.40 -23.76
C THR A 684 9.72 29.11 -22.26
N LEU A 685 10.04 27.87 -21.88
CA LEU A 685 10.05 27.45 -20.48
C LEU A 685 11.13 28.17 -19.69
N SER A 686 10.75 28.71 -18.52
CA SER A 686 11.60 29.44 -17.59
C SER A 686 10.95 29.46 -16.19
N ALA A 687 11.67 29.95 -15.17
CA ALA A 687 11.15 30.08 -13.80
C ALA A 687 9.84 30.89 -13.68
N VAL A 688 9.57 31.79 -14.64
CA VAL A 688 8.38 32.67 -14.65
C VAL A 688 7.37 32.28 -15.71
N ALA A 689 7.56 31.13 -16.38
CA ALA A 689 6.65 30.65 -17.41
C ALA A 689 5.26 30.39 -16.82
N LYS A 690 4.22 30.84 -17.52
CA LYS A 690 2.83 30.62 -17.12
C LYS A 690 2.26 29.42 -17.87
N PRO A 691 1.73 28.42 -17.17
CA PRO A 691 1.07 27.30 -17.84
C PRO A 691 -0.33 27.67 -18.32
N VAL A 692 -0.83 26.89 -19.27
CA VAL A 692 -2.27 26.76 -19.48
C VAL A 692 -2.80 25.69 -18.53
N SER A 693 -3.88 25.99 -17.80
CA SER A 693 -4.52 25.04 -16.88
C SER A 693 -5.75 24.42 -17.52
N ILE A 694 -5.88 23.10 -17.44
CA ILE A 694 -7.03 22.35 -17.94
C ILE A 694 -7.63 21.52 -16.80
N GLY A 695 -8.94 21.65 -16.58
CA GLY A 695 -9.65 20.98 -15.50
C GLY A 695 -9.88 21.87 -14.28
N GLY A 696 -10.11 21.24 -13.14
CA GLY A 696 -10.49 21.87 -11.88
C GLY A 696 -11.56 21.06 -11.14
N ALA A 697 -11.77 21.38 -9.87
CA ALA A 697 -12.80 20.74 -9.06
C ALA A 697 -14.18 20.88 -9.73
N GLY A 698 -14.93 19.78 -9.79
CA GLY A 698 -16.23 19.71 -10.47
C GLY A 698 -16.17 19.52 -11.99
N ILE A 699 -14.98 19.58 -12.60
CA ILE A 699 -14.78 19.30 -14.03
C ILE A 699 -14.26 17.87 -14.22
N TYR A 700 -13.12 17.57 -13.60
CA TYR A 700 -12.55 16.23 -13.56
C TYR A 700 -12.44 15.75 -12.12
N ASN A 701 -12.38 14.44 -11.93
CA ASN A 701 -12.07 13.85 -10.63
C ASN A 701 -10.62 13.37 -10.68
N GLY A 702 -9.75 13.66 -9.70
CA GLY A 702 -8.40 13.07 -9.60
C GLY A 702 -7.59 12.97 -10.90
N VAL A 703 -7.01 14.06 -11.40
CA VAL A 703 -6.23 14.03 -12.67
C VAL A 703 -4.86 13.39 -12.43
N GLY A 704 -4.78 12.07 -12.63
CA GLY A 704 -3.59 11.27 -12.29
C GLY A 704 -2.47 11.30 -13.34
N ALA A 705 -2.80 11.58 -14.60
CA ALA A 705 -1.84 11.64 -15.70
C ALA A 705 -2.35 12.56 -16.83
N ALA A 706 -1.43 13.21 -17.53
CA ALA A 706 -1.72 13.97 -18.74
C ALA A 706 -0.48 14.02 -19.63
N GLY A 707 -0.66 14.02 -20.95
CA GLY A 707 0.45 14.00 -21.89
C GLY A 707 0.08 14.57 -23.25
N ALA A 708 1.08 15.02 -23.98
CA ALA A 708 0.98 15.42 -25.38
C ALA A 708 1.76 14.45 -26.25
N ALA A 709 1.28 14.17 -27.46
CA ALA A 709 2.10 13.58 -28.52
C ALA A 709 1.45 13.71 -29.88
N GLY A 710 2.27 13.85 -30.92
CA GLY A 710 1.78 13.94 -32.30
C GLY A 710 0.83 15.12 -32.54
N GLY A 711 0.91 16.17 -31.71
CA GLY A 711 -0.02 17.30 -31.73
C GLY A 711 -1.38 17.04 -31.07
N HIS A 712 -1.55 15.90 -30.38
CA HIS A 712 -2.72 15.55 -29.58
C HIS A 712 -2.47 15.81 -28.09
N PHE A 713 -3.54 15.91 -27.31
CA PHE A 713 -3.45 16.00 -25.85
C PHE A 713 -4.37 14.96 -25.21
N PHE A 714 -3.90 14.37 -24.11
CA PHE A 714 -4.55 13.31 -23.38
C PHE A 714 -4.58 13.64 -21.90
N LEU A 715 -5.74 13.44 -21.28
CA LEU A 715 -5.93 13.65 -19.85
C LEU A 715 -6.70 12.49 -19.25
N LEU A 716 -6.13 11.89 -18.20
CA LEU A 716 -6.78 10.86 -17.43
C LEU A 716 -7.50 11.47 -16.23
N ASP A 717 -8.78 11.16 -16.07
CA ASP A 717 -9.50 11.42 -14.83
C ASP A 717 -9.67 10.14 -13.98
N GLY A 718 -9.82 10.33 -12.68
CA GLY A 718 -10.09 9.32 -11.66
C GLY A 718 -11.48 8.69 -11.74
N ASN A 719 -12.27 8.98 -12.77
CA ASN A 719 -13.48 8.22 -13.10
C ASN A 719 -13.18 7.16 -14.19
N ASN A 720 -11.90 6.84 -14.41
CA ASN A 720 -11.42 5.88 -15.41
C ASN A 720 -11.77 6.31 -16.85
N ARG A 721 -11.68 7.61 -17.14
CA ARG A 721 -11.89 8.15 -18.49
C ARG A 721 -10.61 8.79 -18.99
N VAL A 722 -10.30 8.54 -20.27
CA VAL A 722 -9.29 9.30 -20.99
C VAL A 722 -9.99 10.29 -21.90
N HIS A 723 -9.69 11.57 -21.69
CA HIS A 723 -10.13 12.68 -22.51
C HIS A 723 -9.09 12.95 -23.58
N ILE A 724 -9.53 13.03 -24.83
CA ILE A 724 -8.64 13.15 -25.99
C ILE A 724 -9.01 14.39 -26.79
N TRP A 725 -8.00 15.24 -27.01
CA TRP A 725 -8.05 16.35 -27.96
C TRP A 725 -7.27 15.95 -29.20
N ARG A 726 -7.94 16.00 -30.35
CA ARG A 726 -7.29 15.75 -31.65
C ARG A 726 -6.28 16.84 -32.01
N ASN A 727 -6.38 18.00 -31.39
CA ASN A 727 -5.41 19.07 -31.57
C ASN A 727 -5.15 19.72 -30.20
N ILE A 728 -3.91 19.69 -29.75
CA ILE A 728 -3.49 20.31 -28.50
C ILE A 728 -3.76 21.82 -28.48
N GLN A 729 -3.79 22.49 -29.64
CA GLN A 729 -4.16 23.91 -29.70
C GLN A 729 -5.58 24.17 -29.20
N ASP A 730 -6.50 23.20 -29.34
CA ASP A 730 -7.87 23.34 -28.85
C ASP A 730 -7.92 23.21 -27.32
N ALA A 731 -7.07 22.36 -26.75
CA ALA A 731 -6.83 22.27 -25.32
C ALA A 731 -6.21 23.57 -24.76
N LEU A 732 -5.23 24.15 -25.47
CA LEU A 732 -4.54 25.38 -25.05
C LEU A 732 -5.42 26.65 -25.13
N ARG A 733 -6.43 26.68 -26.01
CA ARG A 733 -7.36 27.81 -26.14
C ARG A 733 -8.48 27.85 -25.10
N SER A 734 -8.48 26.95 -24.12
CA SER A 734 -9.53 26.81 -23.11
C SER A 734 -10.91 26.49 -23.71
N SER A 735 -10.98 25.60 -24.70
CA SER A 735 -12.27 25.03 -25.09
C SER A 735 -12.68 23.96 -24.06
N TYR A 736 -13.55 24.35 -23.13
CA TYR A 736 -14.27 23.40 -22.30
C TYR A 736 -14.98 22.37 -23.21
N PRO A 737 -14.94 21.07 -22.91
CA PRO A 737 -16.11 20.26 -23.15
C PRO A 737 -17.22 20.85 -22.27
N SER A 738 -18.31 21.32 -22.87
CA SER A 738 -19.54 21.63 -22.15
C SER A 738 -19.82 20.49 -21.16
N ALA A 739 -19.94 20.85 -19.88
CA ALA A 739 -20.20 19.92 -18.79
C ALA A 739 -21.32 18.93 -19.18
N LEU A 740 -21.04 17.62 -19.09
CA LEU A 740 -22.11 16.65 -19.04
C LEU A 740 -22.73 16.70 -17.64
N PRO A 741 -24.06 16.82 -17.50
CA PRO A 741 -24.72 16.49 -16.25
C PRO A 741 -24.42 15.03 -15.93
N SER A 742 -24.01 14.77 -14.69
CA SER A 742 -23.95 13.43 -14.11
C SER A 742 -25.37 12.85 -14.07
N THR A 743 -25.74 12.12 -15.13
CA THR A 743 -26.95 11.29 -15.11
C THR A 743 -26.57 9.84 -15.46
N GLU A 744 -26.55 9.05 -14.39
CA GLU A 744 -27.06 7.70 -14.23
C GLU A 744 -26.62 6.51 -15.11
N ALA A 745 -26.59 5.37 -14.40
CA ALA A 745 -26.90 4.01 -14.80
C ALA A 745 -27.03 3.68 -16.31
N THR A 746 -26.31 2.61 -16.66
CA THR A 746 -26.60 1.66 -17.76
C THR A 746 -26.49 2.15 -19.21
N CYS A 747 -26.01 1.23 -20.05
CA CYS A 747 -26.05 1.22 -21.51
C CYS A 747 -26.85 2.34 -22.18
N GLY A 748 -26.16 3.28 -22.83
CA GLY A 748 -26.79 4.29 -23.65
C GLY A 748 -25.76 5.23 -24.25
N TRP A 749 -25.92 5.53 -25.52
CA TRP A 749 -25.10 6.46 -26.29
C TRP A 749 -25.40 7.90 -25.89
N GLU A 750 -24.43 8.81 -26.02
CA GLU A 750 -24.65 10.13 -26.65
C GLU A 750 -23.35 10.94 -26.86
N ARG A 751 -23.41 11.82 -27.86
CA ARG A 751 -22.31 12.62 -28.43
C ARG A 751 -21.82 13.72 -27.47
N SER A 752 -20.51 13.97 -27.49
CA SER A 752 -19.93 15.24 -27.07
C SER A 752 -20.55 16.39 -27.88
N SER A 753 -21.05 17.42 -27.19
CA SER A 753 -21.52 18.68 -27.79
C SER A 753 -20.41 19.74 -27.93
N SER A 754 -19.14 19.38 -27.63
CA SER A 754 -17.98 20.21 -27.94
C SER A 754 -17.26 19.67 -29.19
N PRO A 755 -17.08 20.47 -30.26
CA PRO A 755 -16.50 19.97 -31.51
C PRO A 755 -15.01 19.54 -31.43
N HIS A 756 -14.34 19.68 -30.28
CA HIS A 756 -12.88 19.61 -30.20
C HIS A 756 -12.31 18.50 -29.29
N ALA A 757 -13.11 17.91 -28.39
CA ALA A 757 -12.68 16.84 -27.50
C ALA A 757 -13.71 15.71 -27.43
N PHE A 758 -13.23 14.46 -27.31
CA PHE A 758 -14.07 13.31 -27.04
C PHE A 758 -13.44 12.42 -25.96
N SER A 759 -14.29 11.76 -25.17
CA SER A 759 -13.84 10.83 -24.14
C SER A 759 -13.86 9.41 -24.68
N VAL A 760 -12.79 8.66 -24.42
CA VAL A 760 -12.82 7.20 -24.54
C VAL A 760 -13.13 6.67 -23.15
N SER A 761 -14.33 6.11 -23.00
CA SER A 761 -14.64 5.26 -21.87
C SER A 761 -14.29 3.83 -22.28
N VAL A 762 -13.28 3.25 -21.63
CA VAL A 762 -13.06 1.81 -21.72
C VAL A 762 -14.30 1.16 -21.09
N ARG A 763 -15.10 0.42 -21.87
CA ARG A 763 -16.36 -0.18 -21.40
C ARG A 763 -16.08 -1.34 -20.41
N ARG A 764 -15.86 -0.95 -19.14
CA ARG A 764 -15.91 -1.73 -17.86
C ARG A 764 -14.91 -2.90 -17.69
N PRO A 765 -14.53 -3.30 -16.45
CA PRO A 765 -15.05 -2.98 -15.09
C PRO A 765 -14.82 -1.55 -14.59
N ARG A 766 -15.78 -0.96 -13.86
CA ARG A 766 -15.47 0.17 -12.97
C ARG A 766 -14.61 -0.40 -11.83
N PHE A 767 -13.37 0.05 -11.72
CA PHE A 767 -12.34 -0.38 -10.77
C PHE A 767 -11.61 -1.71 -11.09
N VAL A 768 -10.72 -1.65 -12.07
CA VAL A 768 -9.31 -1.77 -11.67
C VAL A 768 -8.99 -0.41 -11.08
N SER A 769 -8.52 -0.38 -9.84
CA SER A 769 -8.29 0.79 -9.00
C SER A 769 -7.62 1.97 -9.71
N ASN A 770 -7.44 3.09 -9.00
CA ASN A 770 -6.43 4.11 -9.34
C ASN A 770 -5.08 3.49 -9.81
N LEU A 771 -4.87 2.21 -9.50
CA LEU A 771 -3.80 1.29 -9.86
C LEU A 771 -3.65 0.89 -11.34
N ALA A 772 -4.60 1.12 -12.28
CA ALA A 772 -4.38 0.81 -13.71
C ALA A 772 -4.56 1.98 -14.69
N CYS A 773 -5.22 3.07 -14.28
CA CYS A 773 -5.47 4.17 -15.19
C CYS A 773 -4.24 5.05 -15.44
N ALA A 774 -3.27 5.11 -14.53
CA ALA A 774 -2.01 5.86 -14.74
C ALA A 774 -1.25 5.39 -16.00
N GLY A 775 -1.43 4.13 -16.42
CA GLY A 775 -0.87 3.59 -17.65
C GLY A 775 -1.68 3.87 -18.93
N ILE A 776 -2.96 4.23 -18.86
CA ILE A 776 -3.78 4.41 -20.08
C ILE A 776 -3.43 5.70 -20.82
N ALA A 777 -3.03 6.76 -20.11
CA ALA A 777 -2.51 7.97 -20.78
C ALA A 777 -1.24 7.67 -21.61
N SER A 778 -0.40 6.73 -21.16
CA SER A 778 0.79 6.30 -21.88
C SER A 778 0.55 5.14 -22.87
N PHE A 779 -0.55 4.40 -22.75
CA PHE A 779 -1.00 3.43 -23.77
C PHE A 779 -1.64 4.10 -24.98
N VAL A 780 -2.21 5.29 -24.79
CA VAL A 780 -2.77 6.11 -25.88
C VAL A 780 -1.67 6.78 -26.73
N LEU A 781 -0.42 6.70 -26.26
CA LEU A 781 0.80 7.20 -26.93
C LEU A 781 1.54 6.12 -27.75
N LEU A 782 1.05 4.88 -27.74
CA LEU A 782 1.65 3.71 -28.39
C LEU A 782 1.02 3.33 -29.73
#